data_AF-A0A9J8BQ16-F1
#
_entry.id   AF-A0A9J8BQ16-F1
#
_cell.length_a   1.000
_cell.length_b   1.000
_cell.length_c   1.000
_cell.angle_alpha   90.00
_cell.angle_beta   90.00
_cell.angle_gamma   90.00
#
_symmetry.space_group_name_H-M   'P 1'
#
loop_
_entity.id
_entity.type
_entity.pdbx_description
1 polymer ?
#
loop_
_entity_poly.entity_id
_entity_poly.type
_entity_poly.pdbx_seq_one_letter_code
_entity_poly.pdbx_strand_id
1 'polypeptide(L)'
;MDQDSERKNSARFVDAHWAALVQRVKMVMPIVDELRSGGMMEWEPNCKIRAANTNQEKMRELYEVLHSGGDKVKSAFYSQLEKHESCLFRALGNIAQTAEALIESLNKYKKWIQREYEYVTEYNSLPGEYVLLSERYTQPLIIMRHREKGEREEEMCSVGESFQQLLISRNNVDKDSSILDALFCVDNKGISPCSVILQGNSGNGKSFTAQKSMLDWASGNLHREEFDCLFHLKCKELNHISGEQSLAELLSHNSNLTSDQISQILQKSPEKILILIDGFDEFRFSHSDTSNMPKLSHVSEKAPPEASLKALLRGHILSESFLLVTTRSTATKTLGSLLKHPQRFTEIIGFSEKEVEEYFQRFFQNEELFRKAFECVKANETLITACSIPVICWIICTVMRERFSDGADVTSGLETTTSIYVDFVSTLLEHHCQGLSQPVPILLRSLGQLAERGMLEKQVLFEEKSMHETLSNPAGSPFLCKFLFKRRICQETMFSFMHLSFQEFFTALYFISLAERDFLDKLTERFHSQTQSYLALYLDEKYGCPEPHFLPVIQFLCGLSHKEVSSSLEETLNLSVHSFVRAQLEEWILHVSASRDYNFLPFILHCLYELHEKEFVQKAMEAWQELDMSWDPLSRMDCWALLYCLDCCPLFRSLKLNFGAEELKMLQPVLCRTPELELTVQNFSDTDVADLLSALGEGKRLRELRLNSSCLSDESVQQVLNALHKQKNVGGLQIAVKSISADTAHVITDFLQTKARWEEISLRTDDAESLCSSLRLFSFEGKLVLNVVKWCSGLQNEPSLSEIILKCPHSKASSINIKSFLQSFHSVNCITDESADFDRQVNALLSQLPSVSGLSAINLSVPVLTETWASRILFLVESCPRLAVISFNAGLKGSDGTEGLPGLLMEEGIKLLKESTKRPECIVNIRGFRCSKTSDRCTRHTKQVEELSCNQRVTIEFCGEKCTEDIKSKLELPDVN
;
A
#
# COMPACT_ATOMS: atom_id res chain seq x y z
N MET A 1 18.88 33.06 57.64
CA MET A 1 17.60 33.02 56.89
C MET A 1 16.95 34.37 57.02
N ASP A 2 16.50 34.94 55.92
CA ASP A 2 15.94 36.28 55.85
C ASP A 2 14.59 36.31 56.61
N GLN A 3 14.40 37.21 57.58
CA GLN A 3 13.16 37.28 58.38
C GLN A 3 11.91 37.49 57.51
N ASP A 4 12.09 38.06 56.32
CA ASP A 4 11.02 38.27 55.34
C ASP A 4 10.63 36.99 54.60
N SER A 5 11.58 36.07 54.38
CA SER A 5 11.33 34.75 53.79
C SER A 5 10.53 33.85 54.73
N GLU A 6 10.82 33.91 56.03
CA GLU A 6 10.14 33.10 57.04
C GLU A 6 8.69 33.56 57.23
N ARG A 7 8.45 34.88 57.24
CA ARG A 7 7.10 35.46 57.28
C ARG A 7 6.24 35.07 56.08
N LYS A 8 6.81 35.08 54.86
CA LYS A 8 6.11 34.66 53.63
C LYS A 8 5.75 33.18 53.67
N ASN A 9 6.62 32.32 54.20
CA ASN A 9 6.32 30.89 54.34
C ASN A 9 5.22 30.64 55.37
N SER A 10 5.23 31.33 56.52
CA SER A 10 4.14 31.26 57.51
C SER A 10 2.81 31.74 56.94
N ALA A 11 2.81 32.82 56.17
CA ALA A 11 1.61 33.35 55.53
C ALA A 11 1.02 32.37 54.51
N ARG A 12 1.87 31.80 53.64
CA ARG A 12 1.47 30.77 52.67
C ARG A 12 0.86 29.54 53.33
N PHE A 13 1.37 29.10 54.47
CA PHE A 13 0.80 27.96 55.20
C PHE A 13 -0.64 28.24 55.65
N VAL A 14 -0.90 29.44 56.19
CA VAL A 14 -2.25 29.84 56.65
C VAL A 14 -3.23 29.89 55.49
N ASP A 15 -2.80 30.44 54.35
CA ASP A 15 -3.62 30.50 53.14
C ASP A 15 -3.91 29.10 52.57
N ALA A 16 -2.89 28.25 52.46
CA ALA A 16 -3.01 26.91 51.89
C ALA A 16 -3.91 25.98 52.72
N HIS A 17 -3.98 26.17 54.05
CA HIS A 17 -4.74 25.30 54.95
C HIS A 17 -6.02 25.95 55.50
N TRP A 18 -6.43 27.10 54.96
CA TRP A 18 -7.51 27.90 55.51
C TRP A 18 -8.80 27.10 55.78
N ALA A 19 -9.27 26.35 54.79
CA ALA A 19 -10.50 25.56 54.90
C ALA A 19 -10.42 24.54 56.05
N ALA A 20 -9.27 23.89 56.24
CA ALA A 20 -9.04 22.94 57.33
C ALA A 20 -8.95 23.65 58.69
N LEU A 21 -8.34 24.84 58.74
CA LEU A 21 -8.23 25.65 59.95
C LEU A 21 -9.61 26.12 60.43
N VAL A 22 -10.48 26.57 59.52
CA VAL A 22 -11.86 26.96 59.85
C VAL A 22 -12.62 25.82 60.51
N GLN A 23 -12.48 24.61 59.98
CA GLN A 23 -13.25 23.47 60.48
C GLN A 23 -12.70 22.87 61.77
N ARG A 24 -11.38 22.93 61.99
CA ARG A 24 -10.68 22.09 62.97
C ARG A 24 -10.07 22.85 64.15
N VAL A 25 -9.87 24.16 64.06
CA VAL A 25 -9.39 24.96 65.19
C VAL A 25 -10.47 25.02 66.27
N LYS A 26 -10.14 24.55 67.48
CA LYS A 26 -11.04 24.51 68.63
C LYS A 26 -10.79 25.69 69.57
N MET A 27 -9.55 26.17 69.65
CA MET A 27 -9.10 27.24 70.54
C MET A 27 -9.01 28.58 69.81
N VAL A 28 -10.12 29.03 69.20
CA VAL A 28 -10.14 30.27 68.40
C VAL A 28 -9.96 31.52 69.27
N MET A 29 -10.65 31.60 70.41
CA MET A 29 -10.61 32.80 71.26
C MET A 29 -9.25 33.09 71.91
N PRO A 30 -8.49 32.09 72.43
CA PRO A 30 -7.12 32.30 72.87
C PRO A 30 -6.21 32.88 71.79
N ILE A 31 -6.33 32.39 70.56
CA ILE A 31 -5.54 32.89 69.41
C ILE A 31 -5.92 34.34 69.08
N VAL A 32 -7.23 34.65 69.06
CA VAL A 32 -7.75 36.00 68.82
C VAL A 32 -7.29 36.99 69.89
N ASP A 33 -7.31 36.57 71.15
CA ASP A 33 -6.89 37.40 72.28
C ASP A 33 -5.39 37.76 72.22
N GLU A 34 -4.56 36.82 71.77
CA GLU A 34 -3.12 37.04 71.56
C GLU A 34 -2.81 37.88 70.31
N LEU A 35 -3.58 37.73 69.23
CA LEU A 35 -3.45 38.61 68.07
C LEU A 35 -3.78 40.06 68.43
N ARG A 36 -4.80 40.26 69.26
CA ARG A 36 -5.17 41.59 69.76
C ARG A 36 -4.15 42.14 70.74
N SER A 37 -3.64 41.34 71.69
CA SER A 37 -2.62 41.77 72.65
C SER A 37 -1.33 42.23 71.94
N GLY A 38 -1.00 41.59 70.81
CA GLY A 38 0.12 41.95 69.93
C GLY A 38 -0.15 43.12 68.96
N GLY A 39 -1.30 43.80 69.04
CA GLY A 39 -1.64 44.94 68.18
C GLY A 39 -1.91 44.57 66.71
N MET A 40 -2.28 43.32 66.43
CA MET A 40 -2.53 42.80 65.07
C MET A 40 -4.01 42.81 64.67
N MET A 41 -4.90 43.25 65.56
CA MET A 41 -6.35 43.27 65.34
C MET A 41 -7.00 44.45 66.08
N GLU A 42 -7.85 45.19 65.38
CA GLU A 42 -8.60 46.32 65.94
C GLU A 42 -9.83 45.85 66.76
N TRP A 43 -10.44 46.77 67.51
CA TRP A 43 -11.53 46.45 68.43
C TRP A 43 -12.79 45.93 67.72
N GLU A 44 -13.14 46.53 66.58
CA GLU A 44 -14.38 46.24 65.86
C GLU A 44 -14.43 44.82 65.25
N PRO A 45 -13.39 44.30 64.55
CA PRO A 45 -13.35 42.91 64.12
C PRO A 45 -13.35 41.90 65.27
N ASN A 46 -12.67 42.21 66.38
CA ASN A 46 -12.67 41.34 67.57
C ASN A 46 -14.07 41.20 68.19
N CYS A 47 -14.88 42.26 68.18
CA CYS A 47 -16.27 42.21 68.62
C CYS A 47 -17.12 41.29 67.73
N LYS A 48 -16.93 41.33 66.40
CA LYS A 48 -17.62 40.44 65.46
C LYS A 48 -17.25 38.97 65.67
N ILE A 49 -15.95 38.68 65.82
CA ILE A 49 -15.47 37.33 66.14
C ILE A 49 -16.07 36.86 67.49
N ARG A 50 -16.09 37.70 68.53
CA ARG A 50 -16.68 37.32 69.83
C ARG A 50 -18.18 37.08 69.79
N ALA A 51 -18.91 37.76 68.90
CA ALA A 51 -20.36 37.62 68.73
C ALA A 51 -20.79 36.37 67.94
N ALA A 52 -19.87 35.74 67.21
CA ALA A 52 -20.16 34.51 66.46
C ALA A 52 -20.45 33.31 67.40
N ASN A 53 -21.42 32.48 67.01
CA ASN A 53 -21.96 31.42 67.88
C ASN A 53 -21.12 30.14 67.87
N THR A 54 -20.38 29.88 66.79
CA THR A 54 -19.55 28.68 66.63
C THR A 54 -18.10 29.01 66.37
N ASN A 55 -17.18 28.09 66.71
CA ASN A 55 -15.75 28.26 66.38
C ASN A 55 -15.49 28.39 64.87
N GLN A 56 -16.31 27.76 64.03
CA GLN A 56 -16.20 27.88 62.57
C GLN A 56 -16.58 29.28 62.09
N GLU A 57 -17.67 29.85 62.60
CA GLU A 57 -18.05 31.24 62.32
C GLU A 57 -17.00 32.22 62.86
N LYS A 58 -16.47 31.98 64.06
CA LYS A 58 -15.36 32.76 64.64
C LYS A 58 -14.13 32.74 63.75
N MET A 59 -13.77 31.57 63.22
CA MET A 59 -12.69 31.44 62.26
C MET A 59 -13.01 32.17 60.94
N ARG A 60 -14.22 32.08 60.39
CA ARG A 60 -14.59 32.83 59.18
C ARG A 60 -14.48 34.34 59.37
N GLU A 61 -14.93 34.87 60.50
CA GLU A 61 -14.75 36.30 60.83
C GLU A 61 -13.27 36.67 61.05
N LEU A 62 -12.47 35.76 61.62
CA LEU A 62 -11.03 35.92 61.75
C LEU A 62 -10.33 35.96 60.38
N TYR A 63 -10.87 35.29 59.36
CA TYR A 63 -10.32 35.31 58.00
C TYR A 63 -10.14 36.71 57.46
N GLU A 64 -11.15 37.55 57.61
CA GLU A 64 -11.17 38.91 57.06
C GLU A 64 -10.05 39.75 57.69
N VAL A 65 -9.75 39.51 58.97
CA VAL A 65 -8.62 40.13 59.67
C VAL A 65 -7.28 39.60 59.17
N LEU A 66 -7.15 38.28 58.96
CA LEU A 66 -5.92 37.68 58.43
C LEU A 66 -5.65 38.10 56.97
N HIS A 67 -6.71 38.24 56.17
CA HIS A 67 -6.64 38.63 54.77
C HIS A 67 -6.28 40.11 54.62
N SER A 68 -6.98 41.01 55.35
CA SER A 68 -6.71 42.45 55.34
C SER A 68 -5.38 42.83 56.03
N GLY A 69 -4.95 42.06 57.03
CA GLY A 69 -3.71 42.29 57.77
C GLY A 69 -2.41 41.84 57.07
N GLY A 70 -2.51 41.14 55.94
CA GLY A 70 -1.38 40.68 55.14
C GLY A 70 -0.42 39.70 55.87
N ASP A 71 0.76 39.48 55.29
CA ASP A 71 1.72 38.46 55.74
C ASP A 71 2.14 38.61 57.21
N LYS A 72 2.17 39.85 57.73
CA LYS A 72 2.52 40.13 59.13
C LYS A 72 1.52 39.52 60.11
N VAL A 73 0.23 39.70 59.85
CA VAL A 73 -0.85 39.19 60.72
C VAL A 73 -1.00 37.69 60.55
N LYS A 74 -0.86 37.16 59.32
CA LYS A 74 -0.86 35.71 59.06
C LYS A 74 0.32 35.00 59.74
N SER A 75 1.51 35.58 59.73
CA SER A 75 2.68 35.03 60.43
C SER A 75 2.49 35.03 61.96
N ALA A 76 1.88 36.08 62.52
CA ALA A 76 1.52 36.09 63.94
C ALA A 76 0.48 35.00 64.28
N PHE A 77 -0.54 34.84 63.43
CA PHE A 77 -1.55 33.79 63.60
C PHE A 77 -0.92 32.39 63.49
N TYR A 78 0.01 32.18 62.56
CA TYR A 78 0.78 30.95 62.42
C TYR A 78 1.52 30.58 63.72
N SER A 79 2.21 31.54 64.35
CA SER A 79 2.88 31.29 65.63
C SER A 79 1.91 30.99 66.79
N GLN A 80 0.70 31.57 66.78
CA GLN A 80 -0.31 31.25 67.79
C GLN A 80 -0.98 29.90 67.53
N LEU A 81 -1.15 29.51 66.27
CA LEU A 81 -1.64 28.20 65.89
C LEU A 81 -0.68 27.10 66.34
N GLU A 82 0.63 27.29 66.18
CA GLU A 82 1.64 26.35 66.69
C GLU A 82 1.58 26.17 68.21
N LYS A 83 1.30 27.25 68.96
CA LYS A 83 1.23 27.23 70.42
C LYS A 83 -0.07 26.62 70.95
N HIS A 84 -1.20 27.06 70.43
CA HIS A 84 -2.53 26.73 70.98
C HIS A 84 -3.17 25.48 70.33
N GLU A 85 -2.72 25.11 69.13
CA GLU A 85 -3.25 24.00 68.34
C GLU A 85 -2.11 23.13 67.80
N SER A 86 -1.11 22.85 68.65
CA SER A 86 0.14 22.17 68.28
C SER A 86 -0.07 20.81 67.59
N CYS A 87 -1.09 20.04 68.00
CA CYS A 87 -1.47 18.79 67.34
C CYS A 87 -2.02 19.00 65.93
N LEU A 88 -2.88 20.01 65.72
CA LEU A 88 -3.44 20.34 64.41
C LEU A 88 -2.36 20.93 63.49
N PHE A 89 -1.53 21.81 64.04
CA PHE A 89 -0.39 22.41 63.36
C PHE A 89 0.59 21.36 62.84
N ARG A 90 1.01 20.41 63.70
CA ARG A 90 1.87 19.29 63.28
C ARG A 90 1.17 18.38 62.27
N ALA A 91 -0.13 18.13 62.42
CA ALA A 91 -0.88 17.31 61.47
C ALA A 91 -0.94 17.95 60.07
N LEU A 92 -1.23 19.25 59.98
CA LEU A 92 -1.27 19.98 58.71
C LEU A 92 0.12 20.16 58.09
N GLY A 93 1.15 20.44 58.91
CA GLY A 93 2.55 20.52 58.48
C GLY A 93 3.08 19.19 57.93
N ASN A 94 2.77 18.08 58.60
CA ASN A 94 3.11 16.74 58.10
C ASN A 94 2.41 16.44 56.77
N ILE A 95 1.13 16.78 56.62
CA ILE A 95 0.39 16.55 55.36
C ILE A 95 1.05 17.30 54.18
N ALA A 96 1.43 18.56 54.38
CA ALA A 96 2.11 19.36 53.35
C ALA A 96 3.49 18.79 52.97
N GLN A 97 4.31 18.42 53.96
CA GLN A 97 5.62 17.80 53.72
C GLN A 97 5.50 16.45 53.01
N THR A 98 4.55 15.60 53.42
CA THR A 98 4.30 14.31 52.77
C THR A 98 3.81 14.50 51.34
N ALA A 99 2.99 15.53 51.06
CA ALA A 99 2.54 15.85 49.71
C ALA A 99 3.69 16.32 48.80
N GLU A 100 4.58 17.19 49.29
CA GLU A 100 5.77 17.62 48.54
C GLU A 100 6.73 16.45 48.27
N ALA A 101 6.97 15.58 49.27
CA ALA A 101 7.80 14.39 49.12
C ALA A 101 7.21 13.38 48.11
N LEU A 102 5.89 13.22 48.08
CA LEU A 102 5.18 12.41 47.08
C LEU A 102 5.32 12.97 45.67
N ILE A 103 5.20 14.29 45.48
CA ILE A 103 5.40 14.95 44.17
C ILE A 103 6.84 14.76 43.70
N GLU A 104 7.81 14.92 44.59
CA GLU A 104 9.23 14.67 44.26
C GLU A 104 9.46 13.21 43.86
N SER A 105 8.82 12.27 44.56
CA SER A 105 8.90 10.83 44.27
C SER A 105 8.26 10.49 42.91
N LEU A 106 7.10 11.07 42.59
CA LEU A 106 6.44 10.92 41.29
C LEU A 106 7.28 11.51 40.15
N ASN A 107 7.95 12.65 40.36
CA ASN A 107 8.86 13.23 39.37
C ASN A 107 10.10 12.35 39.14
N LYS A 108 10.63 11.73 40.22
CA LYS A 108 11.71 10.73 40.10
C LYS A 108 11.24 9.48 39.36
N TYR A 109 10.00 9.05 39.58
CA TYR A 109 9.40 7.93 38.87
C TYR A 109 9.22 8.21 37.38
N LYS A 110 8.72 9.39 37.00
CA LYS A 110 8.62 9.81 35.58
C LYS A 110 9.98 9.77 34.89
N LYS A 111 11.03 10.32 35.52
CA LYS A 111 12.40 10.27 34.97
C LYS A 111 12.95 8.85 34.84
N TRP A 112 12.58 7.95 35.75
CA TRP A 112 12.96 6.55 35.65
C TRP A 112 12.23 5.85 34.51
N ILE A 113 10.92 6.08 34.35
CA ILE A 113 10.15 5.55 33.20
C ILE A 113 10.73 6.04 31.88
N GLN A 114 11.10 7.33 31.78
CA GLN A 114 11.76 7.84 30.58
C GLN A 114 12.99 7.00 30.23
N ARG A 115 13.89 6.76 31.19
CA ARG A 115 15.10 5.97 30.96
C ARG A 115 14.83 4.49 30.68
N GLU A 116 13.84 3.91 31.36
CA GLU A 116 13.49 2.50 31.26
C GLU A 116 12.86 2.16 29.91
N TYR A 117 12.02 3.04 29.35
CA TYR A 117 11.30 2.80 28.09
C TYR A 117 11.84 3.59 26.90
N GLU A 118 12.86 4.43 27.08
CA GLU A 118 13.58 5.08 25.98
C GLU A 118 14.30 4.06 25.10
N TYR A 119 14.77 2.96 25.71
CA TYR A 119 15.48 1.89 25.03
C TYR A 119 14.71 0.58 25.06
N VAL A 120 14.80 -0.19 23.97
CA VAL A 120 14.24 -1.55 23.86
C VAL A 120 15.28 -2.50 23.31
N THR A 121 15.09 -3.79 23.61
CA THR A 121 15.87 -4.90 23.03
C THR A 121 15.13 -5.48 21.84
N GLU A 122 15.83 -5.66 20.73
CA GLU A 122 15.33 -6.38 19.55
C GLU A 122 15.50 -7.89 19.74
N TYR A 123 14.89 -8.71 18.87
CA TYR A 123 14.94 -10.17 19.01
C TYR A 123 16.35 -10.75 18.84
N ASN A 124 17.16 -10.13 17.97
CA ASN A 124 18.55 -10.52 17.71
C ASN A 124 19.58 -9.71 18.53
N SER A 125 19.14 -8.87 19.48
CA SER A 125 20.07 -8.05 20.27
C SER A 125 20.99 -8.92 21.13
N LEU A 126 22.30 -8.69 21.03
CA LEU A 126 23.27 -9.30 21.92
C LEU A 126 23.22 -8.67 23.31
N PRO A 127 23.75 -9.34 24.36
CA PRO A 127 23.80 -8.76 25.70
C PRO A 127 24.49 -7.40 25.72
N GLY A 128 23.75 -6.36 26.10
CA GLY A 128 24.23 -4.98 26.14
C GLY A 128 23.89 -4.13 24.92
N GLU A 129 23.28 -4.72 23.88
CA GLU A 129 22.75 -3.99 22.74
C GLU A 129 21.31 -3.53 22.99
N TYR A 130 21.05 -2.27 22.65
CA TYR A 130 19.75 -1.62 22.83
C TYR A 130 19.53 -0.63 21.69
N VAL A 131 18.26 -0.40 21.35
CA VAL A 131 17.86 0.58 20.34
C VAL A 131 16.82 1.54 20.91
N LEU A 132 16.77 2.76 20.37
CA LEU A 132 15.78 3.74 20.83
C LEU A 132 14.38 3.31 20.41
N LEU A 133 13.41 3.37 21.33
CA LEU A 133 12.02 3.06 21.03
C LEU A 133 11.46 3.99 19.94
N SER A 134 11.88 5.25 19.91
CA SER A 134 11.48 6.22 18.86
C SER A 134 11.91 5.81 17.45
N GLU A 135 12.96 4.98 17.31
CA GLU A 135 13.45 4.48 16.02
C GLU A 135 12.74 3.20 15.57
N ARG A 136 11.99 2.54 16.46
CA ARG A 136 11.30 1.26 16.19
C ARG A 136 9.79 1.34 16.37
N TYR A 137 9.29 2.41 16.97
CA TYR A 137 7.87 2.58 17.18
C TYR A 137 7.23 3.33 16.01
N THR A 138 6.26 2.68 15.36
CA THR A 138 5.30 3.34 14.47
C THR A 138 3.90 3.04 14.98
N GLN A 139 3.04 4.07 15.02
CA GLN A 139 1.69 3.93 15.54
C GLN A 139 0.88 3.00 14.63
N PRO A 140 0.44 1.83 15.12
CA PRO A 140 -0.32 0.89 14.32
C PRO A 140 -1.77 1.33 14.19
N LEU A 141 -2.46 0.78 13.19
CA LEU A 141 -3.89 0.94 13.00
C LEU A 141 -4.65 0.26 14.13
N ILE A 142 -5.55 1.00 14.78
CA ILE A 142 -6.39 0.53 15.88
C ILE A 142 -7.86 0.72 15.51
N ILE A 143 -8.65 -0.36 15.59
CA ILE A 143 -10.10 -0.34 15.39
C ILE A 143 -10.81 -0.44 16.75
N MET A 144 -11.76 0.45 17.01
CA MET A 144 -12.50 0.53 18.29
C MET A 144 -13.85 -0.21 18.28
N ARG A 145 -14.01 -1.18 17.38
CA ARG A 145 -15.23 -1.98 17.21
C ARG A 145 -14.90 -3.43 16.93
N HIS A 146 -15.89 -4.31 17.12
CA HIS A 146 -15.81 -5.66 16.59
C HIS A 146 -15.97 -5.63 15.06
N ARG A 147 -15.19 -6.48 14.38
CA ARG A 147 -15.26 -6.69 12.93
C ARG A 147 -16.24 -7.79 12.58
N GLU A 148 -16.93 -7.64 11.45
CA GLU A 148 -17.84 -8.66 10.95
C GLU A 148 -17.07 -9.80 10.26
N LYS A 149 -17.75 -10.95 10.07
CA LYS A 149 -17.12 -12.12 9.44
C LYS A 149 -16.64 -11.81 8.01
N GLY A 150 -17.48 -11.17 7.20
CA GLY A 150 -17.13 -10.81 5.82
C GLY A 150 -15.93 -9.87 5.72
N GLU A 151 -15.83 -8.87 6.62
CA GLU A 151 -14.68 -7.96 6.66
C GLU A 151 -13.34 -8.70 6.88
N ARG A 152 -13.38 -9.79 7.66
CA ARG A 152 -12.20 -10.62 7.95
C ARG A 152 -11.82 -11.50 6.77
N GLU A 153 -12.80 -12.14 6.15
CA GLU A 153 -12.57 -13.00 4.98
C GLU A 153 -11.99 -12.18 3.83
N GLU A 154 -12.54 -10.98 3.58
CA GLU A 154 -12.02 -10.05 2.58
C GLU A 154 -10.58 -9.63 2.86
N GLU A 155 -10.25 -9.27 4.11
CA GLU A 155 -8.88 -8.88 4.51
C GLU A 155 -7.89 -10.03 4.36
N MET A 156 -8.27 -11.25 4.72
CA MET A 156 -7.39 -12.41 4.65
C MET A 156 -7.09 -12.88 3.22
N CYS A 157 -7.99 -12.60 2.28
CA CYS A 157 -7.87 -13.00 0.88
C CYS A 157 -7.33 -11.88 -0.02
N SER A 158 -7.18 -10.66 0.51
CA SER A 158 -6.66 -9.52 -0.25
C SER A 158 -5.15 -9.43 -0.14
N VAL A 159 -4.49 -9.00 -1.22
CA VAL A 159 -3.04 -8.81 -1.28
C VAL A 159 -2.69 -7.48 -1.97
N GLY A 160 -1.46 -7.01 -1.76
CA GLY A 160 -0.93 -5.84 -2.43
C GLY A 160 -1.79 -4.60 -2.21
N GLU A 161 -2.03 -3.83 -3.27
CA GLU A 161 -2.77 -2.56 -3.20
C GLU A 161 -4.21 -2.73 -2.66
N SER A 162 -4.89 -3.82 -3.03
CA SER A 162 -6.27 -4.08 -2.58
C SER A 162 -6.36 -4.20 -1.05
N PHE A 163 -5.41 -4.91 -0.44
CA PHE A 163 -5.30 -5.05 1.00
C PHE A 163 -5.00 -3.71 1.68
N GLN A 164 -4.11 -2.90 1.09
CA GLN A 164 -3.75 -1.60 1.65
C GLN A 164 -4.92 -0.62 1.63
N GLN A 165 -5.70 -0.59 0.54
CA GLN A 165 -6.91 0.23 0.44
C GLN A 165 -7.94 -0.18 1.51
N LEU A 166 -8.11 -1.49 1.76
CA LEU A 166 -8.98 -1.98 2.81
C LEU A 166 -8.54 -1.48 4.20
N LEU A 167 -7.25 -1.56 4.52
CA LEU A 167 -6.72 -1.07 5.80
C LEU A 167 -6.96 0.43 5.99
N ILE A 168 -6.71 1.23 4.95
CA ILE A 168 -6.91 2.70 4.98
C ILE A 168 -8.38 3.03 5.22
N SER A 169 -9.30 2.36 4.50
CA SER A 169 -10.74 2.60 4.62
C SER A 169 -11.31 2.30 6.02
N ARG A 170 -10.61 1.46 6.79
CA ARG A 170 -11.04 0.96 8.11
C ARG A 170 -10.41 1.73 9.27
N ASN A 171 -9.47 2.63 9.01
CA ASN A 171 -8.85 3.44 10.05
C ASN A 171 -9.84 4.46 10.60
N ASN A 172 -10.02 4.47 11.93
CA ASN A 172 -10.95 5.36 12.62
C ASN A 172 -10.26 6.28 13.64
N VAL A 173 -8.92 6.29 13.70
CA VAL A 173 -8.16 7.07 14.68
C VAL A 173 -7.50 8.26 14.01
N ASP A 174 -7.67 9.43 14.62
CA ASP A 174 -6.97 10.65 14.22
C ASP A 174 -5.47 10.54 14.58
N LYS A 175 -4.61 10.72 13.58
CA LYS A 175 -3.16 10.48 13.68
C LYS A 175 -2.44 11.47 14.60
N ASP A 176 -3.04 12.64 14.83
CA ASP A 176 -2.44 13.69 15.66
C ASP A 176 -2.76 13.53 17.15
N SER A 177 -3.54 12.50 17.54
CA SER A 177 -3.90 12.22 18.93
C SER A 177 -3.00 11.15 19.56
N SER A 178 -2.61 11.34 20.82
CA SER A 178 -1.90 10.29 21.56
C SER A 178 -2.78 9.03 21.66
N ILE A 179 -2.15 7.86 21.67
CA ILE A 179 -2.88 6.58 21.68
C ILE A 179 -3.79 6.46 22.90
N LEU A 180 -3.32 6.91 24.07
CA LEU A 180 -4.15 6.91 25.28
C LEU A 180 -5.37 7.83 25.14
N ASP A 181 -5.20 9.02 24.54
CA ASP A 181 -6.30 9.94 24.30
C ASP A 181 -7.37 9.31 23.38
N ALA A 182 -6.92 8.60 22.35
CA ALA A 182 -7.81 7.87 21.45
C ALA A 182 -8.52 6.71 22.17
N LEU A 183 -7.78 5.89 22.93
CA LEU A 183 -8.32 4.71 23.60
C LEU A 183 -9.34 5.05 24.70
N PHE A 184 -9.13 6.13 25.44
CA PHE A 184 -10.01 6.57 26.55
C PHE A 184 -10.94 7.74 26.18
N CYS A 185 -11.05 8.10 24.89
CA CYS A 185 -11.96 9.15 24.44
C CYS A 185 -13.42 8.85 24.82
N VAL A 186 -14.29 9.85 24.85
CA VAL A 186 -15.72 9.64 25.11
C VAL A 186 -16.38 9.05 23.87
N ASP A 187 -17.21 8.02 24.01
CA ASP A 187 -17.92 7.43 22.87
C ASP A 187 -19.07 8.32 22.34
N ASN A 188 -19.69 7.93 21.23
CA ASN A 188 -20.82 8.64 20.61
C ASN A 188 -22.06 8.75 21.53
N LYS A 189 -22.09 8.03 22.65
CA LYS A 189 -23.17 8.04 23.65
C LYS A 189 -22.80 8.82 24.90
N GLY A 190 -21.64 9.47 24.93
CA GLY A 190 -21.18 10.26 26.08
C GLY A 190 -20.54 9.42 27.20
N ILE A 191 -20.22 8.14 26.96
CA ILE A 191 -19.66 7.24 27.98
C ILE A 191 -18.13 7.17 27.82
N SER A 192 -17.42 7.47 28.92
CA SER A 192 -15.97 7.23 29.02
C SER A 192 -15.71 5.82 29.57
N PRO A 193 -14.83 5.02 28.94
CA PRO A 193 -14.52 3.67 29.42
C PRO A 193 -13.59 3.71 30.64
N CYS A 194 -13.92 2.97 31.70
CA CYS A 194 -13.00 2.74 32.82
C CYS A 194 -11.99 1.63 32.54
N SER A 195 -12.21 0.83 31.49
CA SER A 195 -11.31 -0.25 31.11
C SER A 195 -11.29 -0.44 29.59
N VAL A 196 -10.09 -0.52 29.03
CA VAL A 196 -9.85 -0.72 27.60
C VAL A 196 -9.16 -2.06 27.40
N ILE A 197 -9.71 -2.87 26.51
CA ILE A 197 -9.10 -4.09 26.02
C ILE A 197 -8.39 -3.75 24.70
N LEU A 198 -7.08 -3.92 24.65
CA LEU A 198 -6.27 -3.81 23.44
C LEU A 198 -5.90 -5.21 22.94
N GLN A 199 -6.72 -5.76 22.05
CA GLN A 199 -6.54 -7.09 21.49
C GLN A 199 -5.73 -7.04 20.19
N GLY A 200 -4.89 -8.03 19.91
CA GLY A 200 -4.33 -8.24 18.57
C GLY A 200 -3.55 -9.55 18.44
N ASN A 201 -3.15 -9.87 17.21
CA ASN A 201 -2.39 -11.08 16.89
C ASN A 201 -0.96 -11.02 17.47
N SER A 202 -0.26 -12.15 17.49
CA SER A 202 1.16 -12.17 17.88
C SER A 202 1.96 -11.30 16.91
N GLY A 203 2.92 -10.52 17.40
CA GLY A 203 3.72 -9.63 16.54
C GLY A 203 3.07 -8.29 16.13
N ASN A 204 1.80 -8.02 16.47
CA ASN A 204 1.12 -6.76 16.12
C ASN A 204 1.57 -5.51 16.92
N GLY A 205 2.57 -5.60 17.79
CA GLY A 205 3.09 -4.42 18.51
C GLY A 205 2.30 -3.99 19.75
N LYS A 206 1.52 -4.89 20.37
CA LYS A 206 0.78 -4.62 21.64
C LYS A 206 1.69 -4.10 22.75
N SER A 207 2.74 -4.84 23.10
CA SER A 207 3.67 -4.48 24.17
C SER A 207 4.47 -3.22 23.85
N PHE A 208 4.86 -3.02 22.58
CA PHE A 208 5.50 -1.76 22.15
C PHE A 208 4.56 -0.57 22.31
N THR A 209 3.26 -0.75 22.02
CA THR A 209 2.24 0.30 22.24
C THR A 209 2.06 0.61 23.73
N ALA A 210 2.13 -0.41 24.59
CA ALA A 210 2.11 -0.23 26.04
C ALA A 210 3.33 0.56 26.55
N GLN A 211 4.53 0.16 26.12
CA GLN A 211 5.79 0.84 26.46
C GLN A 211 5.80 2.29 25.96
N LYS A 212 5.35 2.52 24.72
CA LYS A 212 5.22 3.87 24.16
C LYS A 212 4.26 4.74 24.98
N SER A 213 3.14 4.17 25.42
CA SER A 213 2.17 4.87 26.27
C SER A 213 2.78 5.31 27.60
N MET A 214 3.60 4.45 28.22
CA MET A 214 4.36 4.79 29.43
C MET A 214 5.37 5.92 29.18
N LEU A 215 6.11 5.84 28.08
CA LEU A 215 7.12 6.84 27.70
C LEU A 215 6.48 8.21 27.40
N ASP A 216 5.37 8.24 26.66
CA ASP A 216 4.67 9.49 26.32
C ASP A 216 4.07 10.16 27.55
N TRP A 217 3.47 9.39 28.45
CA TRP A 217 3.01 9.92 29.74
C TRP A 217 4.15 10.54 30.54
N ALA A 218 5.28 9.84 30.66
CA ALA A 218 6.41 10.33 31.44
C ALA A 218 7.08 11.55 30.79
N SER A 219 7.03 11.65 29.46
CA SER A 219 7.55 12.77 28.67
C SER A 219 6.61 13.99 28.62
N GLY A 220 5.36 13.84 29.08
CA GLY A 220 4.37 14.91 29.02
C GLY A 220 3.74 15.12 27.64
N ASN A 221 3.79 14.10 26.77
CA ASN A 221 3.26 14.14 25.41
C ASN A 221 1.77 13.77 25.32
N LEU A 222 1.07 13.63 26.45
CA LEU A 222 -0.37 13.41 26.46
C LEU A 222 -1.10 14.74 26.37
N HIS A 223 -2.09 14.85 25.48
CA HIS A 223 -2.83 16.10 25.29
C HIS A 223 -3.85 16.35 26.42
N ARG A 224 -4.18 15.32 27.23
CA ARG A 224 -5.10 15.40 28.37
C ARG A 224 -4.42 15.17 29.71
N GLU A 225 -4.81 15.96 30.73
CA GLU A 225 -4.41 15.81 32.13
C GLU A 225 -5.26 14.76 32.90
N GLU A 226 -5.70 13.68 32.24
CA GLU A 226 -6.60 12.70 32.87
C GLU A 226 -5.89 11.78 33.88
N PHE A 227 -4.57 11.57 33.74
CA PHE A 227 -3.81 10.64 34.58
C PHE A 227 -2.63 11.30 35.30
N ASP A 228 -2.68 11.28 36.63
CA ASP A 228 -1.59 11.76 37.50
C ASP A 228 -0.46 10.71 37.58
N CYS A 229 -0.78 9.42 37.46
CA CYS A 229 0.18 8.31 37.56
C CYS A 229 -0.20 7.10 36.69
N LEU A 230 0.78 6.52 36.01
CA LEU A 230 0.65 5.25 35.30
C LEU A 230 1.50 4.18 35.98
N PHE A 231 0.98 2.96 36.09
CA PHE A 231 1.75 1.77 36.50
C PHE A 231 1.73 0.71 35.42
N HIS A 232 2.87 0.07 35.17
CA HIS A 232 2.99 -1.02 34.21
C HIS A 232 3.15 -2.35 34.94
N LEU A 233 2.29 -3.30 34.62
CA LEU A 233 2.26 -4.64 35.20
C LEU A 233 2.41 -5.67 34.07
N LYS A 234 3.59 -6.30 33.98
CA LYS A 234 3.88 -7.32 32.97
C LYS A 234 3.48 -8.70 33.45
N CYS A 235 2.50 -9.31 32.81
CA CYS A 235 1.96 -10.62 33.22
C CYS A 235 3.00 -11.75 33.17
N LYS A 236 3.93 -11.72 32.21
CA LYS A 236 5.03 -12.70 32.12
C LYS A 236 5.90 -12.73 33.37
N GLU A 237 6.24 -11.56 33.90
CA GLU A 237 7.06 -11.43 35.10
C GLU A 237 6.31 -11.87 36.37
N LEU A 238 4.99 -11.62 36.42
CA LEU A 238 4.15 -12.07 37.53
C LEU A 238 4.15 -13.58 37.72
N ASN A 239 4.31 -14.36 36.65
CA ASN A 239 4.38 -15.82 36.74
C ASN A 239 5.59 -16.32 37.53
N HIS A 240 6.65 -15.51 37.68
CA HIS A 240 7.85 -15.86 38.44
C HIS A 240 7.76 -15.49 39.93
N ILE A 241 6.76 -14.69 40.30
CA ILE A 241 6.56 -14.27 41.69
C ILE A 241 5.91 -15.42 42.47
N SER A 242 6.58 -15.84 43.53
CA SER A 242 6.09 -16.88 44.45
C SER A 242 5.64 -16.26 45.77
N GLY A 243 4.57 -16.80 46.37
CA GLY A 243 4.05 -16.36 47.66
C GLY A 243 2.97 -15.27 47.58
N GLU A 244 2.57 -14.76 48.74
CA GLU A 244 1.52 -13.75 48.87
C GLU A 244 2.11 -12.34 48.95
N GLN A 245 1.67 -11.47 48.04
CA GLN A 245 2.09 -10.07 47.96
C GLN A 245 0.87 -9.16 47.80
N SER A 246 0.98 -7.94 48.34
CA SER A 246 -0.02 -6.89 48.13
C SER A 246 0.08 -6.30 46.72
N LEU A 247 -0.96 -5.61 46.25
CA LEU A 247 -0.92 -4.97 44.93
C LEU A 247 0.21 -3.94 44.82
N ALA A 248 0.49 -3.20 45.89
CA ALA A 248 1.57 -2.23 45.91
C ALA A 248 2.96 -2.89 45.81
N GLU A 249 3.15 -4.05 46.44
CA GLU A 249 4.37 -4.86 46.28
C GLU A 249 4.47 -5.39 44.84
N LEU A 250 3.37 -5.83 44.23
CA LEU A 250 3.36 -6.29 42.83
C LEU A 250 3.76 -5.19 41.84
N LEU A 251 3.23 -3.98 42.02
CA LEU A 251 3.57 -2.80 41.19
C LEU A 251 5.02 -2.32 41.43
N SER A 252 5.60 -2.61 42.60
CA SER A 252 6.99 -2.22 42.92
C SER A 252 8.04 -3.01 42.14
N HIS A 253 7.72 -4.21 41.61
CA HIS A 253 8.66 -4.97 40.78
C HIS A 253 8.97 -4.28 39.44
N ASN A 254 8.03 -3.46 38.95
CA ASN A 254 8.11 -2.73 37.69
C ASN A 254 8.21 -1.21 37.89
N SER A 255 8.63 -0.76 39.07
CA SER A 255 8.82 0.66 39.38
C SER A 255 9.98 0.88 40.35
N ASN A 256 10.56 2.08 40.33
CA ASN A 256 11.57 2.48 41.31
C ASN A 256 10.97 3.05 42.61
N LEU A 257 9.64 2.98 42.76
CA LEU A 257 8.91 3.45 43.92
C LEU A 257 8.83 2.34 44.98
N THR A 258 8.89 2.72 46.26
CA THR A 258 8.66 1.74 47.34
C THR A 258 7.19 1.35 47.42
N SER A 259 6.89 0.15 47.92
CA SER A 259 5.51 -0.30 48.14
C SER A 259 4.69 0.67 49.01
N ASP A 260 5.32 1.35 49.97
CA ASP A 260 4.69 2.38 50.79
C ASP A 260 4.32 3.63 49.99
N GLN A 261 5.22 4.10 49.11
CA GLN A 261 4.95 5.24 48.22
C GLN A 261 3.83 4.92 47.24
N ILE A 262 3.85 3.73 46.65
CA ILE A 262 2.80 3.25 45.74
C ILE A 262 1.46 3.19 46.49
N SER A 263 1.45 2.63 47.70
CA SER A 263 0.23 2.57 48.53
C SER A 263 -0.35 3.95 48.80
N GLN A 264 0.49 4.95 49.08
CA GLN A 264 0.06 6.34 49.27
C GLN A 264 -0.52 6.95 47.98
N ILE A 265 0.09 6.69 46.82
CA ILE A 265 -0.41 7.16 45.51
C ILE A 265 -1.77 6.54 45.23
N LEU A 266 -1.89 5.22 45.38
CA LEU A 266 -3.13 4.46 45.14
C LEU A 266 -4.29 4.90 46.04
N GLN A 267 -4.01 5.36 47.26
CA GLN A 267 -5.03 5.81 48.21
C GLN A 267 -5.44 7.29 48.03
N LYS A 268 -4.59 8.13 47.42
CA LYS A 268 -4.82 9.57 47.34
C LYS A 268 -5.84 9.95 46.27
N SER A 269 -5.66 9.46 45.05
CA SER A 269 -6.49 9.80 43.88
C SER A 269 -6.59 8.60 42.92
N PRO A 270 -7.26 7.50 43.32
CA PRO A 270 -7.40 6.30 42.49
C PRO A 270 -8.03 6.58 41.11
N GLU A 271 -8.90 7.57 41.02
CA GLU A 271 -9.58 8.04 39.81
C GLU A 271 -8.67 8.68 38.76
N LYS A 272 -7.41 8.95 39.11
CA LYS A 272 -6.40 9.52 38.21
C LYS A 272 -5.25 8.55 37.91
N ILE A 273 -5.46 7.26 38.18
CA ILE A 273 -4.45 6.22 38.01
C ILE A 273 -4.84 5.31 36.86
N LEU A 274 -3.90 5.09 35.95
CA LEU A 274 -4.02 4.09 34.90
C LEU A 274 -3.07 2.94 35.19
N ILE A 275 -3.60 1.72 35.28
CA ILE A 275 -2.79 0.50 35.40
C ILE A 275 -2.81 -0.22 34.05
N LEU A 276 -1.63 -0.32 33.44
CA LEU A 276 -1.40 -1.04 32.21
C LEU A 276 -1.03 -2.49 32.55
N ILE A 277 -1.87 -3.43 32.12
CA ILE A 277 -1.66 -4.87 32.29
C ILE A 277 -1.24 -5.43 30.95
N ASP A 278 0.06 -5.72 30.79
CA ASP A 278 0.63 -6.18 29.52
C ASP A 278 0.75 -7.71 29.47
N GLY A 279 0.17 -8.32 28.44
CA GLY A 279 0.26 -9.75 28.16
C GLY A 279 -0.68 -10.62 28.99
N PHE A 280 -1.96 -10.25 29.14
CA PHE A 280 -2.92 -11.02 29.96
C PHE A 280 -2.99 -12.51 29.58
N ASP A 281 -2.84 -12.84 28.29
CA ASP A 281 -2.82 -14.22 27.78
C ASP A 281 -1.59 -15.04 28.22
N GLU A 282 -0.51 -14.38 28.64
CA GLU A 282 0.71 -15.03 29.11
C GLU A 282 0.63 -15.40 30.61
N PHE A 283 -0.35 -14.87 31.34
CA PHE A 283 -0.54 -15.16 32.76
C PHE A 283 -1.14 -16.57 32.96
N ARG A 284 -0.48 -17.41 33.76
CA ARG A 284 -0.92 -18.78 34.03
C ARG A 284 -1.95 -18.80 35.16
N PHE A 285 -3.23 -18.79 34.80
CA PHE A 285 -4.30 -19.05 35.77
C PHE A 285 -4.28 -20.51 36.22
N SER A 286 -4.18 -20.78 37.53
CA SER A 286 -4.30 -22.15 38.02
C SER A 286 -5.74 -22.65 37.88
N HIS A 287 -5.93 -23.88 37.39
CA HIS A 287 -7.25 -24.52 37.26
C HIS A 287 -7.94 -24.84 38.61
N SER A 288 -7.34 -24.45 39.74
CA SER A 288 -7.91 -24.66 41.07
C SER A 288 -9.19 -23.85 41.26
N ASP A 289 -10.22 -24.51 41.80
CA ASP A 289 -11.57 -23.99 42.03
C ASP A 289 -11.61 -22.50 42.42
N THR A 290 -12.16 -21.69 41.52
CA THR A 290 -12.35 -20.23 41.67
C THR A 290 -13.26 -19.84 42.83
N SER A 291 -13.91 -20.81 43.49
CA SER A 291 -14.76 -20.62 44.66
C SER A 291 -13.96 -20.42 45.97
N ASN A 292 -12.69 -20.82 46.04
CA ASN A 292 -11.87 -20.79 47.26
C ASN A 292 -10.80 -19.69 47.31
N MET A 293 -10.73 -18.79 46.32
CA MET A 293 -9.74 -17.71 46.34
C MET A 293 -10.15 -16.57 47.30
N PRO A 294 -9.18 -15.92 48.00
CA PRO A 294 -9.47 -14.82 48.91
C PRO A 294 -10.22 -13.68 48.19
N LYS A 295 -11.29 -13.16 48.79
CA LYS A 295 -11.97 -11.96 48.30
C LYS A 295 -11.24 -10.73 48.83
N LEU A 296 -10.27 -10.24 48.05
CA LEU A 296 -9.53 -9.03 48.41
C LEU A 296 -10.45 -7.82 48.35
N SER A 297 -10.41 -7.01 49.42
CA SER A 297 -11.18 -5.75 49.53
C SER A 297 -10.30 -4.50 49.63
N HIS A 298 -9.04 -4.66 50.04
CA HIS A 298 -8.10 -3.57 50.21
C HIS A 298 -6.76 -3.82 49.52
N VAL A 299 -6.14 -2.74 49.05
CA VAL A 299 -4.86 -2.74 48.29
C VAL A 299 -3.69 -3.32 49.10
N SER A 300 -3.74 -3.19 50.43
CA SER A 300 -2.69 -3.65 51.35
C SER A 300 -2.82 -5.13 51.76
N GLU A 301 -3.91 -5.82 51.38
CA GLU A 301 -4.08 -7.24 51.64
C GLU A 301 -3.10 -8.05 50.78
N LYS A 302 -2.38 -8.99 51.41
CA LYS A 302 -1.45 -9.88 50.72
C LYS A 302 -2.21 -11.06 50.14
N ALA A 303 -1.94 -11.38 48.88
CA ALA A 303 -2.55 -12.51 48.21
C ALA A 303 -1.66 -13.06 47.10
N PRO A 304 -1.93 -14.27 46.60
CA PRO A 304 -1.26 -14.77 45.40
C PRO A 304 -1.46 -13.80 44.22
N PRO A 305 -0.48 -13.63 43.31
CA PRO A 305 -0.58 -12.72 42.17
C PRO A 305 -1.86 -12.88 41.35
N GLU A 306 -2.32 -14.13 41.17
CA GLU A 306 -3.57 -14.45 40.48
C GLU A 306 -4.81 -13.85 41.15
N ALA A 307 -4.89 -13.90 42.49
CA ALA A 307 -6.01 -13.34 43.24
C ALA A 307 -6.02 -11.81 43.15
N SER A 308 -4.85 -11.19 43.30
CA SER A 308 -4.67 -9.74 43.19
C SER A 308 -5.04 -9.22 41.80
N LEU A 309 -4.60 -9.90 40.74
CA LEU A 309 -4.94 -9.55 39.36
C LEU A 309 -6.44 -9.69 39.08
N LYS A 310 -7.08 -10.79 39.52
CA LYS A 310 -8.54 -10.97 39.38
C LYS A 310 -9.33 -9.90 40.15
N ALA A 311 -8.90 -9.56 41.36
CA ALA A 311 -9.55 -8.52 42.17
C ALA A 311 -9.44 -7.14 41.51
N LEU A 312 -8.28 -6.82 40.92
CA LEU A 312 -8.07 -5.58 40.17
C LEU A 312 -8.94 -5.51 38.91
N LEU A 313 -8.92 -6.57 38.08
CA LEU A 313 -9.70 -6.63 36.84
C LEU A 313 -11.20 -6.48 37.08
N ARG A 314 -11.72 -7.12 38.13
CA ARG A 314 -13.14 -7.02 38.54
C ARG A 314 -13.49 -5.70 39.21
N GLY A 315 -12.50 -4.86 39.53
CA GLY A 315 -12.69 -3.62 40.27
C GLY A 315 -13.09 -3.83 41.75
N HIS A 316 -12.79 -4.99 42.34
CA HIS A 316 -12.95 -5.20 43.79
C HIS A 316 -11.96 -4.36 44.59
N ILE A 317 -10.80 -4.10 44.01
CA ILE A 317 -9.80 -3.12 44.48
C ILE A 317 -9.59 -2.08 43.37
N LEU A 318 -9.37 -0.81 43.76
CA LEU A 318 -9.20 0.31 42.83
C LEU A 318 -10.32 0.43 41.78
N SER A 319 -11.59 0.38 42.21
CA SER A 319 -12.75 0.46 41.32
C SER A 319 -12.74 1.70 40.42
N GLU A 320 -12.27 2.84 40.93
CA GLU A 320 -12.25 4.13 40.24
C GLU A 320 -11.07 4.31 39.28
N SER A 321 -10.06 3.42 39.31
CA SER A 321 -8.89 3.50 38.41
C SER A 321 -9.23 3.19 36.96
N PHE A 322 -8.35 3.54 36.03
CA PHE A 322 -8.42 3.13 34.64
C PHE A 322 -7.55 1.90 34.40
N LEU A 323 -8.00 1.01 33.52
CA LEU A 323 -7.25 -0.20 33.14
C LEU A 323 -7.03 -0.21 31.62
N LEU A 324 -5.79 -0.42 31.19
CA LEU A 324 -5.49 -0.77 29.80
C LEU A 324 -4.90 -2.18 29.81
N VAL A 325 -5.62 -3.14 29.23
CA VAL A 325 -5.23 -4.55 29.24
C VAL A 325 -4.89 -5.00 27.82
N THR A 326 -3.64 -5.40 27.59
CA THR A 326 -3.23 -5.99 26.32
C THR A 326 -3.43 -7.51 26.38
N THR A 327 -3.94 -8.09 25.29
CA THR A 327 -4.18 -9.53 25.22
C THR A 327 -4.16 -10.04 23.78
N ARG A 328 -3.81 -11.31 23.58
CA ARG A 328 -4.18 -12.04 22.36
C ARG A 328 -5.68 -12.25 22.31
N SER A 329 -6.19 -12.40 21.08
CA SER A 329 -7.61 -12.66 20.83
C SER A 329 -8.14 -13.95 21.46
N THR A 330 -7.23 -14.87 21.78
CA THR A 330 -7.51 -16.15 22.43
C THR A 330 -8.08 -16.01 23.83
N ALA A 331 -7.64 -14.99 24.57
CA ALA A 331 -8.02 -14.75 25.96
C ALA A 331 -9.06 -13.62 26.16
N THR A 332 -9.48 -12.93 25.10
CA THR A 332 -10.45 -11.80 25.17
C THR A 332 -11.79 -12.19 25.80
N LYS A 333 -12.32 -13.40 25.52
CA LYS A 333 -13.59 -13.84 26.10
C LYS A 333 -13.50 -13.95 27.63
N THR A 334 -12.42 -14.55 28.12
CA THR A 334 -12.14 -14.69 29.55
C THR A 334 -11.98 -13.32 30.18
N LEU A 335 -11.16 -12.46 29.57
CA LEU A 335 -10.94 -11.09 30.03
C LEU A 335 -12.24 -10.28 30.10
N GLY A 336 -13.06 -10.30 29.06
CA GLY A 336 -14.31 -9.53 29.00
C GLY A 336 -15.36 -9.93 30.03
N SER A 337 -15.25 -11.13 30.63
CA SER A 337 -16.08 -11.57 31.76
C SER A 337 -15.52 -11.19 33.14
N LEU A 338 -14.23 -10.86 33.21
CA LEU A 338 -13.54 -10.49 34.44
C LEU A 338 -13.41 -8.98 34.60
N LEU A 339 -13.41 -8.23 33.50
CA LEU A 339 -13.13 -6.80 33.47
C LEU A 339 -14.32 -5.97 33.98
N LYS A 340 -14.02 -4.90 34.72
CA LYS A 340 -15.02 -3.95 35.21
C LYS A 340 -15.64 -3.11 34.07
N HIS A 341 -16.86 -2.63 34.30
CA HIS A 341 -17.63 -1.82 33.36
C HIS A 341 -17.60 -0.32 33.73
N PRO A 342 -17.78 0.61 32.75
CA PRO A 342 -17.91 0.38 31.30
C PRO A 342 -16.58 0.00 30.65
N GLN A 343 -16.64 -0.96 29.72
CA GLN A 343 -15.46 -1.47 28.99
C GLN A 343 -15.49 -1.06 27.52
N ARG A 344 -14.33 -0.77 26.95
CA ARG A 344 -14.14 -0.55 25.51
C ARG A 344 -13.31 -1.68 24.91
N PHE A 345 -13.79 -2.18 23.77
CA PHE A 345 -13.05 -3.11 22.95
C PHE A 345 -12.27 -2.35 21.88
N THR A 346 -10.98 -2.65 21.76
CA THR A 346 -10.12 -2.14 20.70
C THR A 346 -9.25 -3.25 20.14
N GLU A 347 -8.93 -3.17 18.85
CA GLU A 347 -8.13 -4.15 18.15
C GLU A 347 -6.99 -3.49 17.37
N ILE A 348 -5.76 -3.93 17.62
CA ILE A 348 -4.56 -3.53 16.90
C ILE A 348 -4.34 -4.44 15.69
N ILE A 349 -4.39 -3.86 14.49
CA ILE A 349 -4.33 -4.61 13.23
C ILE A 349 -2.91 -4.74 12.73
N GLY A 350 -2.13 -3.67 12.78
CA GLY A 350 -0.79 -3.61 12.21
C GLY A 350 -0.56 -2.28 11.47
N PHE A 351 0.15 -2.33 10.34
CA PHE A 351 0.53 -1.18 9.53
C PHE A 351 -0.19 -1.19 8.18
N SER A 352 -0.66 -0.02 7.71
CA SER A 352 -0.84 0.19 6.28
C SER A 352 0.51 0.46 5.60
N GLU A 353 0.52 0.49 4.27
CA GLU A 353 1.70 0.83 3.47
C GLU A 353 2.37 2.12 3.93
N LYS A 354 1.59 3.15 4.32
CA LYS A 354 2.13 4.40 4.85
C LYS A 354 2.86 4.19 6.19
N GLU A 355 2.31 3.37 7.08
CA GLU A 355 2.99 3.06 8.34
C GLU A 355 4.19 2.12 8.13
N VAL A 356 4.16 1.25 7.12
CA VAL A 356 5.33 0.46 6.71
C VAL A 356 6.44 1.39 6.23
N GLU A 357 6.13 2.34 5.36
CA GLU A 357 7.08 3.36 4.89
C GLU A 357 7.68 4.16 6.06
N GLU A 358 6.83 4.65 6.97
CA GLU A 358 7.25 5.38 8.18
C GLU A 358 8.14 4.52 9.09
N TYR A 359 7.81 3.24 9.25
CA TYR A 359 8.63 2.29 10.02
C TYR A 359 10.00 2.11 9.38
N PHE A 360 10.08 1.86 8.07
CA PHE A 360 11.35 1.72 7.35
C PHE A 360 12.19 2.98 7.50
N GLN A 361 11.59 4.16 7.34
CA GLN A 361 12.30 5.44 7.49
C GLN A 361 12.92 5.58 8.89
N ARG A 362 12.16 5.26 9.95
CA ARG A 362 12.65 5.28 11.34
C ARG A 362 13.73 4.23 11.60
N PHE A 363 13.58 3.04 11.02
CA PHE A 363 14.48 1.92 11.21
C PHE A 363 15.86 2.16 10.56
N PHE A 364 15.90 2.65 9.33
CA PHE A 364 17.16 2.82 8.59
C PHE A 364 17.85 4.15 8.90
N GLN A 365 17.11 5.23 9.19
CA GLN A 365 17.62 6.59 9.41
C GLN A 365 18.51 7.16 8.29
N ASN A 366 18.65 6.43 7.19
CA ASN A 366 19.41 6.78 6.01
C ASN A 366 18.44 6.76 4.83
N GLU A 367 18.25 7.92 4.22
CA GLU A 367 17.25 8.13 3.16
C GLU A 367 17.48 7.26 1.91
N GLU A 368 18.73 6.94 1.59
CA GLU A 368 19.08 6.09 0.44
C GLU A 368 18.80 4.62 0.74
N LEU A 369 19.25 4.12 1.89
CA LEU A 369 19.01 2.74 2.33
C LEU A 369 17.51 2.48 2.55
N PHE A 370 16.82 3.43 3.18
CA PHE A 370 15.37 3.42 3.37
C PHE A 370 14.65 3.24 2.03
N ARG A 371 14.90 4.15 1.07
CA ARG A 371 14.20 4.13 -0.22
C ARG A 371 14.45 2.82 -0.95
N LYS A 372 15.71 2.38 -0.99
CA LYS A 372 16.11 1.12 -1.64
C LYS A 372 15.44 -0.10 -0.99
N ALA A 373 15.42 -0.18 0.35
CA ALA A 373 14.76 -1.26 1.08
C ALA A 373 13.24 -1.28 0.81
N PHE A 374 12.60 -0.13 0.98
CA PHE A 374 11.15 -0.01 0.88
C PHE A 374 10.67 -0.30 -0.54
N GLU A 375 11.34 0.22 -1.57
CA GLU A 375 11.04 -0.05 -2.97
C GLU A 375 11.17 -1.53 -3.34
N CYS A 376 12.11 -2.26 -2.73
CA CYS A 376 12.26 -3.70 -2.92
C CYS A 376 11.08 -4.48 -2.32
N VAL A 377 10.58 -4.05 -1.17
CA VAL A 377 9.49 -4.71 -0.46
C VAL A 377 8.14 -4.37 -1.08
N LYS A 378 7.93 -3.10 -1.43
CA LYS A 378 6.73 -2.61 -2.12
C LYS A 378 6.50 -3.31 -3.46
N ALA A 379 7.58 -3.70 -4.14
CA ALA A 379 7.53 -4.45 -5.40
C ALA A 379 6.88 -5.84 -5.28
N ASN A 380 6.94 -6.44 -4.09
CA ASN A 380 6.46 -7.78 -3.84
C ASN A 380 5.16 -7.72 -3.02
N GLU A 381 4.02 -7.97 -3.69
CA GLU A 381 2.70 -7.90 -3.06
C GLU A 381 2.58 -8.76 -1.80
N THR A 382 3.18 -9.95 -1.81
CA THR A 382 3.20 -10.87 -0.66
C THR A 382 4.00 -10.28 0.50
N LEU A 383 5.17 -9.67 0.24
CA LEU A 383 6.01 -9.07 1.29
C LEU A 383 5.42 -7.77 1.82
N ILE A 384 4.92 -6.86 0.97
CA ILE A 384 4.30 -5.62 1.45
C ILE A 384 3.02 -5.90 2.25
N THR A 385 2.25 -6.92 1.86
CA THR A 385 1.10 -7.40 2.64
C THR A 385 1.55 -7.96 3.98
N ALA A 386 2.59 -8.80 3.99
CA ALA A 386 3.14 -9.38 5.22
C ALA A 386 3.75 -8.32 6.15
N CYS A 387 4.39 -7.27 5.61
CA CYS A 387 4.90 -6.11 6.35
C CYS A 387 3.83 -5.34 7.13
N SER A 388 2.54 -5.54 6.83
CA SER A 388 1.48 -5.03 7.69
C SER A 388 1.56 -5.58 9.12
N ILE A 389 2.20 -6.74 9.32
CA ILE A 389 2.52 -7.29 10.63
C ILE A 389 3.87 -6.69 11.10
N PRO A 390 3.91 -5.88 12.18
CA PRO A 390 5.10 -5.17 12.63
C PRO A 390 6.35 -6.04 12.85
N VAL A 391 6.21 -7.26 13.35
CA VAL A 391 7.38 -8.16 13.52
C VAL A 391 7.95 -8.62 12.18
N ILE A 392 7.14 -8.81 11.14
CA ILE A 392 7.63 -9.14 9.78
C ILE A 392 8.31 -7.93 9.17
N CYS A 393 7.70 -6.75 9.34
CA CYS A 393 8.29 -5.48 8.95
C CYS A 393 9.70 -5.31 9.55
N TRP A 394 9.85 -5.64 10.84
CA TRP A 394 11.14 -5.67 11.53
C TRP A 394 12.12 -6.70 10.94
N ILE A 395 11.70 -7.96 10.73
CA ILE A 395 12.56 -9.02 10.14
C ILE A 395 13.10 -8.56 8.79
N ILE A 396 12.23 -8.12 7.89
CA ILE A 396 12.59 -7.66 6.55
C ILE A 396 13.55 -6.47 6.63
N CYS A 397 13.32 -5.54 7.56
CA CYS A 397 14.22 -4.41 7.76
C CYS A 397 15.63 -4.86 8.22
N THR A 398 15.70 -5.80 9.17
CA THR A 398 16.97 -6.37 9.66
C THR A 398 17.74 -7.09 8.56
N VAL A 399 17.06 -7.99 7.84
CA VAL A 399 17.53 -8.66 6.62
C VAL A 399 18.12 -7.67 5.61
N MET A 400 17.36 -6.63 5.27
CA MET A 400 17.76 -5.66 4.26
C MET A 400 18.94 -4.81 4.74
N ARG A 401 19.04 -4.54 6.04
CA ARG A 401 20.17 -3.81 6.64
C ARG A 401 21.46 -4.62 6.51
N GLU A 402 21.43 -5.91 6.85
CA GLU A 402 22.58 -6.81 6.71
C GLU A 402 23.05 -6.89 5.26
N ARG A 403 22.10 -7.00 4.31
CA ARG A 403 22.39 -6.98 2.86
C ARG A 403 23.13 -5.71 2.42
N PHE A 404 22.74 -4.54 2.92
CA PHE A 404 23.34 -3.28 2.49
C PHE A 404 24.66 -2.94 3.17
N SER A 405 24.96 -3.53 4.34
CA SER A 405 26.26 -3.35 5.01
C SER A 405 27.43 -4.03 4.30
N ASP A 406 27.19 -5.10 3.53
CA ASP A 406 28.25 -5.92 2.94
C ASP A 406 28.79 -5.43 1.58
N GLY A 407 28.32 -4.28 1.08
CA GLY A 407 28.79 -3.70 -0.19
C GLY A 407 28.62 -4.62 -1.40
N ALA A 408 27.81 -5.67 -1.26
CA ALA A 408 27.65 -6.74 -2.22
C ALA A 408 26.72 -6.31 -3.36
N ASP A 409 26.96 -6.89 -4.53
CA ASP A 409 26.25 -6.59 -5.77
C ASP A 409 24.73 -6.73 -5.58
N VAL A 410 23.97 -5.95 -6.34
CA VAL A 410 22.49 -5.92 -6.28
C VAL A 410 21.88 -7.31 -6.51
N THR A 411 22.66 -8.26 -7.03
CA THR A 411 22.31 -9.65 -7.37
C THR A 411 22.98 -10.73 -6.49
N SER A 412 23.86 -10.42 -5.53
CA SER A 412 24.63 -11.45 -4.79
C SER A 412 24.04 -11.89 -3.44
N GLY A 413 22.81 -11.48 -3.14
CA GLY A 413 22.07 -11.88 -1.94
C GLY A 413 20.59 -11.55 -2.13
N LEU A 414 19.93 -12.34 -2.98
CA LEU A 414 18.50 -12.23 -3.23
C LEU A 414 17.80 -13.15 -2.23
N GLU A 415 17.43 -12.61 -1.08
CA GLU A 415 16.52 -13.33 -0.18
C GLU A 415 15.20 -13.59 -0.88
N THR A 416 14.80 -14.85 -0.88
CA THR A 416 13.56 -15.29 -1.49
C THR A 416 12.39 -14.97 -0.57
N THR A 417 11.18 -14.89 -1.12
CA THR A 417 9.99 -14.71 -0.30
C THR A 417 9.91 -15.82 0.75
N THR A 418 10.27 -17.05 0.38
CA THR A 418 10.28 -18.19 1.29
C THR A 418 11.25 -18.03 2.46
N SER A 419 12.45 -17.50 2.24
CA SER A 419 13.45 -17.32 3.31
C SER A 419 12.92 -16.41 4.44
N ILE A 420 12.29 -15.30 4.08
CA ILE A 420 11.66 -14.36 5.03
C ILE A 420 10.56 -15.05 5.87
N TYR A 421 9.78 -15.95 5.26
CA TYR A 421 8.75 -16.71 5.99
C TYR A 421 9.35 -17.74 6.95
N VAL A 422 10.48 -18.37 6.58
CA VAL A 422 11.23 -19.27 7.48
C VAL A 422 11.75 -18.48 8.68
N ASP A 423 12.40 -17.34 8.47
CA ASP A 423 12.94 -16.50 9.55
C ASP A 423 11.84 -16.00 10.49
N PHE A 424 10.68 -15.66 9.94
CA PHE A 424 9.51 -15.31 10.73
C PHE A 424 9.01 -16.46 11.61
N VAL A 425 8.88 -17.67 11.06
CA VAL A 425 8.45 -18.83 11.84
C VAL A 425 9.47 -19.18 12.93
N SER A 426 10.76 -19.14 12.61
CA SER A 426 11.84 -19.37 13.57
C SER A 426 11.84 -18.34 14.70
N THR A 427 11.73 -17.04 14.36
CA THR A 427 11.65 -15.95 15.35
C THR A 427 10.45 -16.11 16.29
N LEU A 428 9.27 -16.43 15.75
CA LEU A 428 8.09 -16.62 16.61
C LEU A 428 8.20 -17.86 17.50
N LEU A 429 8.78 -18.96 17.01
CA LEU A 429 8.98 -20.16 17.82
C LEU A 429 9.99 -19.92 18.95
N GLU A 430 11.09 -19.23 18.67
CA GLU A 430 12.13 -18.97 19.67
C GLU A 430 11.62 -18.07 20.81
N HIS A 431 10.86 -17.02 20.48
CA HIS A 431 10.51 -15.99 21.45
C HIS A 431 9.07 -16.08 22.01
N HIS A 432 8.12 -16.65 21.26
CA HIS A 432 6.70 -16.68 21.61
C HIS A 432 6.16 -18.07 21.96
N CYS A 433 6.99 -19.12 21.84
CA CYS A 433 6.63 -20.51 22.16
C CYS A 433 7.42 -21.12 23.33
N GLN A 434 8.14 -20.32 24.11
CA GLN A 434 8.88 -20.78 25.30
C GLN A 434 7.90 -21.33 26.36
N GLY A 435 7.74 -22.66 26.41
CA GLY A 435 6.83 -23.36 27.33
C GLY A 435 5.66 -24.12 26.67
N LEU A 436 5.68 -24.32 25.35
CA LEU A 436 4.77 -25.26 24.69
C LEU A 436 4.88 -26.67 25.29
N SER A 437 3.73 -27.32 25.50
CA SER A 437 3.68 -28.72 25.95
C SER A 437 4.03 -29.73 24.85
N GLN A 438 4.14 -29.30 23.59
CA GLN A 438 4.38 -30.15 22.42
C GLN A 438 5.68 -29.76 21.68
N PRO A 439 6.42 -30.74 21.11
CA PRO A 439 7.58 -30.48 20.27
C PRO A 439 7.25 -29.64 19.02
N VAL A 440 8.18 -28.78 18.62
CA VAL A 440 8.03 -27.86 17.46
C VAL A 440 7.65 -28.59 16.15
N PRO A 441 8.32 -29.69 15.73
CA PRO A 441 7.94 -30.39 14.49
C PRO A 441 6.51 -30.93 14.49
N ILE A 442 6.00 -31.32 15.67
CA ILE A 442 4.62 -31.81 15.81
C ILE A 442 3.63 -30.66 15.67
N LEU A 443 3.91 -29.50 16.29
CA LEU A 443 3.10 -28.30 16.11
C LEU A 443 3.05 -27.87 14.63
N LEU A 444 4.21 -27.79 13.96
CA LEU A 444 4.30 -27.39 12.56
C LEU A 444 3.54 -28.35 11.64
N ARG A 445 3.65 -29.66 11.88
CA ARG A 445 2.87 -30.67 11.15
C ARG A 445 1.36 -30.49 11.35
N SER A 446 0.89 -30.31 12.59
CA SER A 446 -0.53 -30.09 12.86
C SER A 446 -1.07 -28.79 12.25
N LEU A 447 -0.28 -27.70 12.29
CA LEU A 447 -0.63 -26.46 11.62
C LEU A 447 -0.69 -26.64 10.11
N GLY A 448 0.26 -27.36 9.53
CA GLY A 448 0.32 -27.61 8.11
C GLY A 448 -0.80 -28.54 7.59
N GLN A 449 -1.23 -29.54 8.39
CA GLN A 449 -2.44 -30.33 8.10
C GLN A 449 -3.70 -29.48 8.09
N LEU A 450 -3.80 -28.56 9.06
CA LEU A 450 -4.91 -27.62 9.08
C LEU A 450 -4.88 -26.70 7.87
N ALA A 451 -3.70 -26.19 7.54
CA ALA A 451 -3.51 -25.30 6.41
C ALA A 451 -3.89 -25.97 5.09
N GLU A 452 -3.44 -27.22 4.88
CA GLU A 452 -3.82 -28.00 3.70
C GLU A 452 -5.34 -28.11 3.59
N ARG A 453 -6.03 -28.54 4.66
CA ARG A 453 -7.50 -28.65 4.66
C ARG A 453 -8.16 -27.32 4.27
N GLY A 454 -7.68 -26.21 4.82
CA GLY A 454 -8.16 -24.88 4.47
C GLY A 454 -7.98 -24.53 2.99
N MET A 455 -6.84 -24.88 2.40
CA MET A 455 -6.60 -24.68 0.96
C MET A 455 -7.62 -25.47 0.13
N LEU A 456 -7.89 -26.73 0.48
CA LEU A 456 -8.84 -27.59 -0.24
C LEU A 456 -10.27 -27.12 -0.17
N GLU A 457 -10.69 -26.73 1.02
CA GLU A 457 -12.06 -26.28 1.29
C GLU A 457 -12.24 -24.80 0.90
N LYS A 458 -11.18 -24.14 0.41
CA LYS A 458 -11.12 -22.69 0.10
C LYS A 458 -11.59 -21.86 1.29
N GLN A 459 -11.15 -22.27 2.47
CA GLN A 459 -11.55 -21.77 3.77
C GLN A 459 -10.37 -21.10 4.47
N VAL A 460 -10.59 -19.85 4.90
CA VAL A 460 -9.61 -19.05 5.66
C VAL A 460 -9.99 -18.90 7.14
N LEU A 461 -11.26 -19.17 7.49
CA LEU A 461 -11.79 -19.12 8.86
C LEU A 461 -12.29 -20.49 9.31
N PHE A 462 -11.74 -21.06 10.37
CA PHE A 462 -12.04 -22.39 10.88
C PHE A 462 -12.83 -22.38 12.19
N GLU A 463 -13.83 -23.24 12.32
CA GLU A 463 -14.60 -23.37 13.57
C GLU A 463 -13.78 -24.04 14.68
N GLU A 464 -13.93 -23.59 15.93
CA GLU A 464 -13.23 -24.15 17.10
C GLU A 464 -13.36 -25.67 17.22
N LYS A 465 -14.53 -26.24 16.89
CA LYS A 465 -14.75 -27.70 16.92
C LYS A 465 -13.85 -28.44 15.93
N SER A 466 -13.73 -27.93 14.71
CA SER A 466 -12.88 -28.49 13.65
C SER A 466 -11.38 -28.34 13.94
N MET A 467 -11.00 -27.39 14.82
CA MET A 467 -9.61 -27.17 15.23
C MET A 467 -9.11 -28.23 16.19
N HIS A 468 -9.95 -28.62 17.14
CA HIS A 468 -9.57 -29.59 18.17
C HIS A 468 -9.36 -31.01 17.62
N GLU A 469 -9.81 -31.28 16.39
CA GLU A 469 -9.52 -32.52 15.67
C GLU A 469 -8.05 -32.61 15.21
N THR A 470 -7.41 -31.48 14.92
CA THR A 470 -6.05 -31.41 14.35
C THR A 470 -5.02 -30.87 15.35
N LEU A 471 -5.43 -29.98 16.25
CA LEU A 471 -4.57 -29.28 17.21
C LEU A 471 -5.09 -29.46 18.65
N SER A 472 -4.26 -29.96 19.55
CA SER A 472 -4.64 -30.14 20.96
C SER A 472 -4.87 -28.81 21.69
N ASN A 473 -4.12 -27.75 21.35
CA ASN A 473 -4.29 -26.41 21.91
C ASN A 473 -4.15 -25.31 20.82
N PRO A 474 -5.20 -25.04 20.03
CA PRO A 474 -5.17 -24.01 18.99
C PRO A 474 -4.90 -22.61 19.54
N ALA A 475 -5.40 -22.33 20.76
CA ALA A 475 -5.27 -21.03 21.42
C ALA A 475 -3.84 -20.72 21.90
N GLY A 476 -2.98 -21.73 22.01
CA GLY A 476 -1.57 -21.58 22.37
C GLY A 476 -0.63 -21.36 21.18
N SER A 477 -1.10 -21.51 19.95
CA SER A 477 -0.27 -21.29 18.75
C SER A 477 -0.11 -19.79 18.46
N PRO A 478 1.12 -19.26 18.28
CA PRO A 478 1.32 -17.86 17.90
C PRO A 478 0.95 -17.58 16.44
N PHE A 479 0.79 -18.63 15.62
CA PHE A 479 0.50 -18.55 14.19
C PHE A 479 -0.99 -18.48 13.88
N LEU A 480 -1.84 -18.72 14.88
CA LEU A 480 -3.30 -18.71 14.75
C LEU A 480 -3.92 -17.51 15.46
N CYS A 481 -4.93 -16.94 14.83
CA CYS A 481 -5.72 -15.83 15.32
C CYS A 481 -7.11 -16.33 15.69
N LYS A 482 -7.58 -16.06 16.91
CA LYS A 482 -8.97 -16.37 17.33
C LYS A 482 -9.89 -15.17 17.08
N PHE A 483 -11.12 -15.40 16.65
CA PHE A 483 -12.15 -14.37 16.49
C PHE A 483 -13.46 -14.80 17.13
N LEU A 484 -14.21 -13.81 17.63
CA LEU A 484 -15.53 -14.00 18.22
C LEU A 484 -16.56 -13.31 17.35
N PHE A 485 -17.53 -14.07 16.86
CA PHE A 485 -18.63 -13.57 16.05
C PHE A 485 -19.96 -13.73 16.77
N LYS A 486 -20.88 -12.79 16.53
CA LYS A 486 -22.28 -12.91 16.96
C LYS A 486 -23.07 -13.58 15.85
N ARG A 487 -23.64 -14.75 16.11
CA ARG A 487 -24.61 -15.42 15.23
C ARG A 487 -25.98 -15.45 15.91
N ARG A 488 -26.86 -14.54 15.50
CA ARG A 488 -28.17 -14.31 16.13
C ARG A 488 -28.04 -14.05 17.64
N ILE A 489 -28.21 -15.08 18.47
CA ILE A 489 -28.19 -15.02 19.94
C ILE A 489 -26.91 -15.64 20.52
N CYS A 490 -26.20 -16.48 19.75
CA CYS A 490 -25.02 -17.21 20.22
C CYS A 490 -23.73 -16.51 19.78
N GLN A 491 -22.66 -16.73 20.55
CA GLN A 491 -21.30 -16.40 20.14
C GLN A 491 -20.65 -17.62 19.50
N GLU A 492 -20.04 -17.45 18.34
CA GLU A 492 -19.22 -18.46 17.68
C GLU A 492 -17.74 -18.07 17.74
N THR A 493 -16.90 -19.06 18.01
CA THR A 493 -15.45 -18.93 17.98
C THR A 493 -14.93 -19.44 16.64
N MET A 494 -14.15 -18.63 15.95
CA MET A 494 -13.44 -19.01 14.73
C MET A 494 -11.94 -18.79 14.92
N PHE A 495 -11.14 -19.49 14.11
CA PHE A 495 -9.69 -19.38 14.05
C PHE A 495 -9.25 -19.11 12.62
N SER A 496 -8.08 -18.52 12.45
CA SER A 496 -7.49 -18.26 11.14
C SER A 496 -5.96 -18.25 11.24
N PHE A 497 -5.27 -18.41 10.12
CA PHE A 497 -3.88 -17.97 10.03
C PHE A 497 -3.82 -16.44 10.01
N MET A 498 -2.63 -15.85 10.18
CA MET A 498 -2.46 -14.39 10.16
C MET A 498 -2.82 -13.77 8.80
N HIS A 499 -2.57 -14.51 7.72
CA HIS A 499 -2.90 -14.16 6.34
C HIS A 499 -2.94 -15.45 5.48
N LEU A 500 -3.58 -15.43 4.30
CA LEU A 500 -3.66 -16.60 3.41
C LEU A 500 -2.27 -17.12 3.00
N SER A 501 -1.30 -16.23 2.78
CA SER A 501 0.08 -16.61 2.48
C SER A 501 0.75 -17.47 3.55
N PHE A 502 0.38 -17.30 4.83
CA PHE A 502 0.84 -18.21 5.90
C PHE A 502 0.20 -19.58 5.77
N GLN A 503 -1.07 -19.65 5.39
CA GLN A 503 -1.74 -20.93 5.13
C GLN A 503 -1.09 -21.66 3.96
N GLU A 504 -0.74 -20.95 2.89
CA GLU A 504 0.01 -21.50 1.75
C GLU A 504 1.39 -22.03 2.19
N PHE A 505 2.13 -21.22 2.95
CA PHE A 505 3.44 -21.60 3.48
C PHE A 505 3.39 -22.80 4.43
N PHE A 506 2.46 -22.84 5.39
CA PHE A 506 2.30 -23.98 6.30
C PHE A 506 1.86 -25.25 5.54
N THR A 507 1.13 -25.12 4.43
CA THR A 507 0.82 -26.26 3.55
C THR A 507 2.10 -26.80 2.89
N ALA A 508 3.00 -25.93 2.43
CA ALA A 508 4.30 -26.34 1.90
C ALA A 508 5.17 -27.03 2.96
N LEU A 509 5.23 -26.50 4.19
CA LEU A 509 5.91 -27.14 5.32
C LEU A 509 5.33 -28.52 5.65
N TYR A 510 4.01 -28.70 5.52
CA TYR A 510 3.41 -30.02 5.68
C TYR A 510 3.91 -31.00 4.63
N PHE A 511 3.92 -30.58 3.36
CA PHE A 511 4.29 -31.43 2.23
C PHE A 511 5.73 -31.92 2.32
N ILE A 512 6.69 -31.07 2.70
CA ILE A 512 8.09 -31.51 2.88
C ILE A 512 8.25 -32.51 4.04
N SER A 513 7.31 -32.54 4.98
CA SER A 513 7.32 -33.44 6.15
C SER A 513 6.70 -34.81 5.89
N LEU A 514 6.15 -35.03 4.68
CA LEU A 514 5.51 -36.26 4.26
C LEU A 514 6.54 -37.29 3.77
N ALA A 515 6.16 -38.58 3.86
CA ALA A 515 6.89 -39.62 3.15
C ALA A 515 6.68 -39.48 1.64
N GLU A 516 7.63 -39.98 0.84
CA GLU A 516 7.61 -39.87 -0.62
C GLU A 516 6.27 -40.30 -1.25
N ARG A 517 5.69 -41.41 -0.79
CA ARG A 517 4.37 -41.87 -1.26
C ARG A 517 3.28 -40.83 -1.02
N ASP A 518 3.16 -40.36 0.21
CA ASP A 518 2.08 -39.46 0.60
C ASP A 518 2.25 -38.08 -0.08
N PHE A 519 3.50 -37.63 -0.23
CA PHE A 519 3.83 -36.43 -0.99
C PHE A 519 3.40 -36.56 -2.46
N LEU A 520 3.77 -37.66 -3.11
CA LEU A 520 3.39 -37.93 -4.50
C LEU A 520 1.87 -38.06 -4.67
N ASP A 521 1.19 -38.74 -3.73
CA ASP A 521 -0.27 -38.87 -3.76
C ASP A 521 -0.94 -37.49 -3.64
N LYS A 522 -0.45 -36.61 -2.75
CA LYS A 522 -0.93 -35.23 -2.62
C LYS A 522 -0.63 -34.40 -3.87
N LEU A 523 0.57 -34.49 -4.43
CA LEU A 523 0.87 -33.84 -5.71
C LEU A 523 0.00 -34.40 -6.86
N THR A 524 -0.35 -35.67 -6.82
CA THR A 524 -1.18 -36.29 -7.86
C THR A 524 -2.63 -35.83 -7.76
N GLU A 525 -3.17 -35.80 -6.53
CA GLU A 525 -4.55 -35.40 -6.21
C GLU A 525 -4.82 -33.91 -6.50
N ARG A 526 -3.85 -33.03 -6.18
CA ARG A 526 -4.04 -31.56 -6.24
C ARG A 526 -3.63 -30.93 -7.57
N PHE A 527 -2.83 -31.62 -8.36
CA PHE A 527 -2.28 -31.11 -9.62
C PHE A 527 -2.87 -31.82 -10.84
N HIS A 528 -4.03 -32.48 -10.67
CA HIS A 528 -4.77 -33.22 -11.70
C HIS A 528 -3.89 -34.16 -12.53
N SER A 529 -3.27 -35.15 -11.88
CA SER A 529 -2.89 -36.38 -12.58
C SER A 529 -3.90 -37.47 -12.23
N GLN A 530 -4.85 -37.73 -13.12
CA GLN A 530 -5.53 -39.02 -13.07
C GLN A 530 -4.54 -40.09 -13.54
N THR A 531 -3.90 -40.78 -12.59
CA THR A 531 -3.80 -42.25 -12.61
C THR A 531 -3.13 -42.79 -11.35
N GLN A 532 -3.70 -43.88 -10.84
CA GLN A 532 -3.10 -44.72 -9.82
C GLN A 532 -1.85 -45.44 -10.34
N SER A 533 -0.89 -45.61 -9.44
CA SER A 533 0.23 -46.56 -9.46
C SER A 533 1.50 -46.10 -10.17
N TYR A 534 2.52 -45.90 -9.32
CA TYR A 534 3.97 -45.94 -9.57
C TYR A 534 4.39 -46.53 -10.94
N LEU A 535 5.07 -45.70 -11.74
CA LEU A 535 5.88 -46.08 -12.91
C LEU A 535 5.12 -46.69 -14.12
N ALA A 536 4.14 -45.97 -14.67
CA ALA A 536 3.64 -46.22 -16.02
C ALA A 536 3.89 -45.01 -16.94
N LEU A 537 5.09 -44.99 -17.53
CA LEU A 537 5.39 -44.49 -18.87
C LEU A 537 5.23 -42.98 -19.15
N TYR A 538 6.38 -42.31 -19.28
CA TYR A 538 6.71 -41.41 -20.37
C TYR A 538 5.68 -41.41 -21.53
N LEU A 539 5.03 -40.27 -21.77
CA LEU A 539 4.10 -39.94 -22.89
C LEU A 539 2.70 -40.57 -22.67
N ASP A 540 1.57 -39.88 -22.66
CA ASP A 540 1.10 -38.75 -23.48
C ASP A 540 -0.19 -38.16 -22.87
N GLU A 541 -0.48 -36.89 -23.20
CA GLU A 541 -1.74 -36.13 -23.03
C GLU A 541 -2.57 -36.26 -21.72
N LYS A 542 -2.43 -35.25 -20.86
CA LYS A 542 -3.33 -34.77 -19.77
C LYS A 542 -2.76 -34.84 -18.33
N TYR A 543 -1.70 -34.07 -18.08
CA TYR A 543 -1.52 -33.48 -16.75
C TYR A 543 -2.23 -32.12 -16.75
N GLY A 544 -3.21 -31.94 -15.86
CA GLY A 544 -3.87 -30.66 -15.67
C GLY A 544 -2.91 -29.65 -15.03
N CYS A 545 -3.13 -28.37 -15.28
CA CYS A 545 -2.47 -27.33 -14.51
C CYS A 545 -2.84 -27.47 -13.00
N PRO A 546 -1.92 -27.22 -12.05
CA PRO A 546 -2.27 -26.98 -10.64
C PRO A 546 -3.51 -26.11 -10.52
N GLU A 547 -4.42 -26.40 -9.60
CA GLU A 547 -5.48 -25.41 -9.32
C GLU A 547 -4.81 -24.07 -8.95
N PRO A 548 -5.24 -22.92 -9.50
CA PRO A 548 -4.53 -21.65 -9.35
C PRO A 548 -4.18 -21.28 -7.89
N HIS A 549 -5.05 -21.66 -6.95
CA HIS A 549 -4.88 -21.41 -5.51
C HIS A 549 -3.78 -22.26 -4.84
N PHE A 550 -3.21 -23.28 -5.52
CA PHE A 550 -2.07 -24.08 -5.04
C PHE A 550 -0.73 -23.62 -5.64
N LEU A 551 -0.73 -22.70 -6.61
CA LEU A 551 0.51 -22.17 -7.20
C LEU A 551 1.46 -21.56 -6.14
N PRO A 552 0.99 -20.76 -5.17
CA PRO A 552 1.87 -20.24 -4.11
C PRO A 552 2.51 -21.34 -3.26
N VAL A 553 1.81 -22.46 -3.03
CA VAL A 553 2.36 -23.61 -2.29
C VAL A 553 3.54 -24.22 -3.05
N ILE A 554 3.47 -24.37 -4.38
CA ILE A 554 4.60 -24.84 -5.18
C ILE A 554 5.77 -23.85 -5.11
N GLN A 555 5.49 -22.55 -5.17
CA GLN A 555 6.51 -21.52 -5.07
C GLN A 555 7.25 -21.61 -3.73
N PHE A 556 6.52 -21.79 -2.62
CA PHE A 556 7.15 -22.05 -1.31
C PHE A 556 7.92 -23.37 -1.27
N LEU A 557 7.41 -24.45 -1.90
CA LEU A 557 8.15 -25.72 -2.00
C LEU A 557 9.47 -25.56 -2.77
N CYS A 558 9.48 -24.74 -3.82
CA CYS A 558 10.68 -24.36 -4.57
C CYS A 558 11.67 -23.64 -3.65
N GLY A 559 11.22 -22.62 -2.91
CA GLY A 559 12.06 -21.88 -1.98
C GLY A 559 12.57 -22.70 -0.80
N LEU A 560 11.77 -23.60 -0.24
CA LEU A 560 12.18 -24.53 0.82
C LEU A 560 13.20 -25.55 0.31
N SER A 561 13.21 -25.83 -1.00
CA SER A 561 14.17 -26.72 -1.65
C SER A 561 15.50 -26.03 -2.04
N HIS A 562 15.61 -24.72 -1.84
CA HIS A 562 16.88 -24.00 -1.95
C HIS A 562 17.84 -24.46 -0.84
N LYS A 563 19.12 -24.67 -1.19
CA LYS A 563 20.11 -25.26 -0.27
C LYS A 563 20.26 -24.47 1.04
N GLU A 564 20.44 -23.16 0.98
CA GLU A 564 20.68 -22.35 2.18
C GLU A 564 19.42 -22.28 3.07
N VAL A 565 18.23 -22.15 2.46
CA VAL A 565 16.96 -22.15 3.18
C VAL A 565 16.69 -23.51 3.83
N SER A 566 16.96 -24.60 3.11
CA SER A 566 16.80 -25.95 3.63
C SER A 566 17.74 -26.23 4.81
N SER A 567 19.00 -25.77 4.74
CA SER A 567 19.95 -25.86 5.85
C SER A 567 19.51 -25.04 7.06
N SER A 568 19.08 -23.79 6.85
CA SER A 568 18.53 -22.95 7.93
C SER A 568 17.30 -23.59 8.59
N LEU A 569 16.40 -24.18 7.79
CA LEU A 569 15.21 -24.88 8.28
C LEU A 569 15.56 -26.09 9.15
N GLU A 570 16.58 -26.87 8.76
CA GLU A 570 17.06 -28.02 9.52
C GLU A 570 17.70 -27.58 10.84
N GLU A 571 18.52 -26.52 10.81
CA GLU A 571 19.21 -25.97 11.99
C GLU A 571 18.24 -25.33 13.00
N THR A 572 17.28 -24.55 12.53
CA THR A 572 16.38 -23.76 13.39
C THR A 572 15.12 -24.51 13.81
N LEU A 573 14.53 -25.32 12.90
CA LEU A 573 13.23 -25.96 13.12
C LEU A 573 13.31 -27.50 13.25
N ASN A 574 14.49 -28.10 13.04
CA ASN A 574 14.66 -29.56 12.96
C ASN A 574 13.74 -30.21 11.91
N LEU A 575 13.54 -29.54 10.77
CA LEU A 575 12.79 -30.05 9.62
C LEU A 575 13.74 -30.22 8.43
N SER A 576 13.98 -31.46 8.03
CA SER A 576 14.80 -31.76 6.85
C SER A 576 13.94 -31.84 5.60
N VAL A 577 14.38 -31.23 4.50
CA VAL A 577 13.73 -31.36 3.19
C VAL A 577 14.30 -32.57 2.48
N HIS A 578 13.45 -33.56 2.21
CA HIS A 578 13.88 -34.78 1.53
C HIS A 578 14.25 -34.52 0.06
N SER A 579 15.30 -35.17 -0.44
CA SER A 579 15.82 -34.97 -1.80
C SER A 579 14.81 -35.27 -2.91
N PHE A 580 13.85 -36.17 -2.67
CA PHE A 580 12.80 -36.48 -3.65
C PHE A 580 11.90 -35.27 -3.92
N VAL A 581 11.66 -34.38 -2.95
CA VAL A 581 10.80 -33.20 -3.11
C VAL A 581 11.34 -32.33 -4.22
N ARG A 582 12.62 -31.98 -4.13
CA ARG A 582 13.32 -31.19 -5.14
C ARG A 582 13.32 -31.89 -6.50
N ALA A 583 13.61 -33.20 -6.55
CA ALA A 583 13.61 -33.95 -7.80
C ALA A 583 12.25 -33.89 -8.53
N GLN A 584 11.15 -34.01 -7.78
CA GLN A 584 9.79 -33.94 -8.34
C GLN A 584 9.43 -32.52 -8.81
N LEU A 585 9.82 -31.48 -8.07
CA LEU A 585 9.64 -30.08 -8.48
C LEU A 585 10.42 -29.76 -9.75
N GLU A 586 11.69 -30.17 -9.82
CA GLU A 586 12.53 -29.99 -10.99
C GLU A 586 11.96 -30.70 -12.23
N GLU A 587 11.50 -31.94 -12.07
CA GLU A 587 10.84 -32.71 -13.13
C GLU A 587 9.57 -32.01 -13.64
N TRP A 588 8.73 -31.54 -12.71
CA TRP A 588 7.51 -30.81 -13.02
C TRP A 588 7.79 -29.49 -13.77
N ILE A 589 8.75 -28.68 -13.30
CA ILE A 589 9.15 -27.42 -13.95
C ILE A 589 9.65 -27.68 -15.38
N LEU A 590 10.47 -28.70 -15.59
CA LEU A 590 10.98 -29.06 -16.92
C LEU A 590 9.84 -29.47 -17.86
N HIS A 591 8.85 -30.22 -17.35
CA HIS A 591 7.69 -30.63 -18.14
C HIS A 591 6.83 -29.43 -18.56
N VAL A 592 6.51 -28.53 -17.62
CA VAL A 592 5.73 -27.31 -17.91
C VAL A 592 6.52 -26.39 -18.86
N SER A 593 7.83 -26.28 -18.69
CA SER A 593 8.69 -25.51 -19.60
C SER A 593 8.67 -26.08 -21.02
N ALA A 594 8.62 -27.41 -21.15
CA ALA A 594 8.57 -28.09 -22.45
C ALA A 594 7.24 -27.89 -23.20
N SER A 595 6.12 -27.67 -22.49
CA SER A 595 4.82 -27.40 -23.12
C SER A 595 4.77 -26.03 -23.82
N ARG A 596 5.67 -25.12 -23.46
CA ARG A 596 5.75 -23.73 -23.95
C ARG A 596 4.47 -22.94 -23.75
N ASP A 597 3.71 -23.24 -22.70
CA ASP A 597 2.55 -22.45 -22.31
C ASP A 597 3.00 -21.14 -21.64
N TYR A 598 2.97 -20.04 -22.40
CA TYR A 598 3.38 -18.72 -21.94
C TYR A 598 2.53 -18.19 -20.78
N ASN A 599 1.34 -18.75 -20.51
CA ASN A 599 0.52 -18.34 -19.36
C ASN A 599 1.18 -18.70 -18.03
N PHE A 600 2.00 -19.75 -17.98
CA PHE A 600 2.72 -20.17 -16.76
C PHE A 600 4.13 -19.60 -16.68
N LEU A 601 4.62 -18.97 -17.74
CA LEU A 601 5.98 -18.48 -17.78
C LEU A 601 6.33 -17.55 -16.60
N PRO A 602 5.53 -16.52 -16.24
CA PRO A 602 5.83 -15.70 -15.07
C PRO A 602 5.98 -16.54 -13.79
N PHE A 603 5.02 -17.44 -13.56
CA PHE A 603 5.04 -18.35 -12.42
C PHE A 603 6.29 -19.25 -12.38
N ILE A 604 6.68 -19.82 -13.52
CA ILE A 604 7.88 -20.65 -13.63
C ILE A 604 9.14 -19.84 -13.34
N LEU A 605 9.25 -18.61 -13.83
CA LEU A 605 10.37 -17.72 -13.51
C LEU A 605 10.45 -17.47 -11.99
N HIS A 606 9.33 -17.28 -11.31
CA HIS A 606 9.28 -17.14 -9.85
C HIS A 606 9.68 -18.43 -9.13
N CYS A 607 9.28 -19.60 -9.59
CA CYS A 607 9.75 -20.87 -9.03
C CYS A 607 11.26 -21.07 -9.19
N LEU A 608 11.80 -20.73 -10.37
CA LEU A 608 13.22 -20.78 -10.66
C LEU A 608 14.02 -19.79 -9.81
N TYR A 609 13.45 -18.60 -9.62
CA TYR A 609 13.96 -17.60 -8.69
C TYR A 609 13.96 -18.16 -7.27
N GLU A 610 12.87 -18.68 -6.74
CA GLU A 610 12.83 -19.24 -5.38
C GLU A 610 13.78 -20.43 -5.16
N LEU A 611 13.97 -21.30 -6.16
CA LEU A 611 14.93 -22.41 -6.08
C LEU A 611 16.38 -21.94 -5.97
N HIS A 612 16.74 -20.80 -6.59
CA HIS A 612 18.10 -20.24 -6.63
C HIS A 612 19.21 -21.21 -7.11
N GLU A 613 18.90 -22.10 -8.06
CA GLU A 613 19.84 -23.14 -8.53
C GLU A 613 20.27 -22.94 -9.98
N LYS A 614 21.36 -22.19 -10.19
CA LYS A 614 21.82 -21.69 -11.50
C LYS A 614 21.88 -22.75 -12.62
N GLU A 615 22.43 -23.94 -12.34
CA GLU A 615 22.55 -25.02 -13.32
C GLU A 615 21.17 -25.55 -13.77
N PHE A 616 20.24 -25.67 -12.82
CA PHE A 616 18.87 -26.10 -13.12
C PHE A 616 18.09 -25.02 -13.86
N VAL A 617 18.25 -23.75 -13.46
CA VAL A 617 17.65 -22.60 -14.14
C VAL A 617 18.07 -22.57 -15.61
N GLN A 618 19.36 -22.76 -15.89
CA GLN A 618 19.86 -22.82 -17.27
C GLN A 618 19.16 -23.94 -18.05
N LYS A 619 19.05 -25.15 -17.47
CA LYS A 619 18.39 -26.30 -18.09
C LYS A 619 16.89 -26.06 -18.35
N ALA A 620 16.17 -25.45 -17.42
CA ALA A 620 14.74 -25.15 -17.58
C ALA A 620 14.50 -24.07 -18.65
N MET A 621 15.38 -23.07 -18.71
CA MET A 621 15.31 -21.97 -19.67
C MET A 621 15.70 -22.36 -21.10
N GLU A 622 16.37 -23.51 -21.32
CA GLU A 622 16.68 -24.02 -22.68
C GLU A 622 15.43 -24.21 -23.56
N ALA A 623 14.28 -24.52 -22.95
CA ALA A 623 13.02 -24.66 -23.66
C ALA A 623 12.54 -23.34 -24.30
N TRP A 624 13.00 -22.20 -23.78
CA TRP A 624 12.55 -20.84 -24.06
C TRP A 624 13.65 -20.02 -24.76
N GLN A 625 13.98 -20.32 -26.01
CA GLN A 625 14.96 -19.51 -26.78
C GLN A 625 14.43 -18.10 -27.14
N GLU A 626 13.11 -17.97 -27.23
CA GLU A 626 12.39 -16.73 -27.46
C GLU A 626 11.34 -16.61 -26.35
N LEU A 627 11.29 -15.45 -25.68
CA LEU A 627 10.43 -15.24 -24.51
C LEU A 627 9.49 -14.06 -24.77
N ASP A 628 8.21 -14.29 -24.53
CA ASP A 628 7.15 -13.29 -24.69
C ASP A 628 6.41 -13.09 -23.37
N MET A 629 6.62 -11.94 -22.76
CA MET A 629 5.90 -11.42 -21.61
C MET A 629 5.41 -9.99 -21.91
N SER A 630 4.87 -9.78 -23.11
CA SER A 630 4.35 -8.47 -23.52
C SER A 630 2.85 -8.26 -23.25
N TRP A 631 2.14 -9.33 -22.90
CA TRP A 631 0.68 -9.33 -22.72
C TRP A 631 0.24 -8.29 -21.68
N ASP A 632 0.87 -8.33 -20.50
CA ASP A 632 0.64 -7.39 -19.41
C ASP A 632 1.96 -6.72 -19.02
N PRO A 633 1.92 -5.49 -18.48
CA PRO A 633 3.10 -4.85 -17.91
C PRO A 633 3.69 -5.69 -16.79
N LEU A 634 4.98 -6.03 -16.91
CA LEU A 634 5.73 -6.77 -15.92
C LEU A 634 5.76 -6.00 -14.61
N SER A 635 5.47 -6.69 -13.52
CA SER A 635 5.76 -6.17 -12.18
C SER A 635 7.28 -6.11 -11.97
N ARG A 636 7.71 -5.33 -10.99
CA ARG A 636 9.13 -5.29 -10.62
C ARG A 636 9.63 -6.66 -10.14
N MET A 637 8.79 -7.47 -9.51
CA MET A 637 9.14 -8.85 -9.13
C MET A 637 9.30 -9.76 -10.35
N ASP A 638 8.45 -9.63 -11.36
CA ASP A 638 8.64 -10.37 -12.62
C ASP A 638 9.97 -9.99 -13.26
N CYS A 639 10.34 -8.70 -13.22
CA CYS A 639 11.63 -8.23 -13.69
C CYS A 639 12.80 -8.85 -12.90
N TRP A 640 12.66 -9.04 -11.58
CA TRP A 640 13.71 -9.66 -10.74
C TRP A 640 13.90 -11.13 -11.07
N ALA A 641 12.80 -11.88 -11.13
CA ALA A 641 12.81 -13.28 -11.51
C ALA A 641 13.38 -13.46 -12.93
N LEU A 642 12.96 -12.61 -13.87
CA LEU A 642 13.46 -12.59 -15.24
C LEU A 642 14.96 -12.27 -15.30
N LEU A 643 15.42 -11.24 -14.58
CA LEU A 643 16.83 -10.85 -14.52
C LEU A 643 17.70 -12.00 -14.02
N TYR A 644 17.32 -12.62 -12.91
CA TYR A 644 18.02 -13.79 -12.35
C TYR A 644 18.05 -14.97 -13.34
N CYS A 645 16.91 -15.32 -13.94
CA CYS A 645 16.82 -16.43 -14.88
C CYS A 645 17.67 -16.19 -16.13
N LEU A 646 17.63 -14.98 -16.68
CA LEU A 646 18.43 -14.60 -17.83
C LEU A 646 19.92 -14.49 -17.49
N ASP A 647 20.31 -14.10 -16.28
CA ASP A 647 21.71 -14.08 -15.83
C ASP A 647 22.32 -15.47 -15.75
N CYS A 648 21.52 -16.49 -15.47
CA CYS A 648 21.92 -17.88 -15.62
C CYS A 648 22.04 -18.32 -17.09
N CYS A 649 21.48 -17.54 -18.03
CA CYS A 649 21.34 -17.88 -19.44
C CYS A 649 21.97 -16.82 -20.37
N PRO A 650 23.31 -16.77 -20.50
CA PRO A 650 24.01 -15.69 -21.22
C PRO A 650 23.73 -15.67 -22.74
N LEU A 651 23.24 -16.77 -23.31
CA LEU A 651 22.98 -16.93 -24.74
C LEU A 651 21.47 -16.98 -25.02
N PHE A 652 20.79 -15.85 -24.79
CA PHE A 652 19.37 -15.69 -25.08
C PHE A 652 19.15 -15.03 -26.44
N ARG A 653 18.16 -15.48 -27.23
CA ARG A 653 17.98 -15.00 -28.62
C ARG A 653 17.03 -13.82 -28.73
N SER A 654 15.84 -13.90 -28.13
CA SER A 654 14.79 -12.90 -28.33
C SER A 654 13.99 -12.62 -27.07
N LEU A 655 13.81 -11.34 -26.73
CA LEU A 655 12.94 -10.90 -25.62
C LEU A 655 11.83 -10.00 -26.15
N LYS A 656 10.59 -10.33 -25.81
CA LYS A 656 9.40 -9.52 -26.05
C LYS A 656 8.77 -9.16 -24.71
N LEU A 657 8.87 -7.89 -24.30
CA LEU A 657 8.58 -7.44 -22.94
C LEU A 657 7.72 -6.17 -22.94
N ASN A 658 6.88 -6.03 -21.92
CA ASN A 658 6.09 -4.84 -21.63
C ASN A 658 6.35 -4.44 -20.17
N PHE A 659 6.87 -3.26 -19.88
CA PHE A 659 7.27 -2.86 -18.52
C PHE A 659 7.28 -1.33 -18.35
N GLY A 660 7.42 -0.84 -17.11
CA GLY A 660 7.50 0.59 -16.80
C GLY A 660 8.88 1.20 -17.03
N ALA A 661 8.96 2.53 -17.09
CA ALA A 661 10.22 3.24 -17.26
C ALA A 661 11.25 2.97 -16.14
N GLU A 662 10.80 2.74 -14.90
CA GLU A 662 11.68 2.42 -13.77
C GLU A 662 12.35 1.03 -13.94
N GLU A 663 11.61 0.04 -14.43
CA GLU A 663 12.09 -1.31 -14.69
C GLU A 663 13.10 -1.38 -15.85
N LEU A 664 13.11 -0.38 -16.75
CA LEU A 664 14.09 -0.29 -17.84
C LEU A 664 15.53 -0.29 -17.32
N LYS A 665 15.80 0.49 -16.26
CA LYS A 665 17.13 0.58 -15.62
C LYS A 665 17.55 -0.77 -15.06
N MET A 666 16.61 -1.46 -14.44
CA MET A 666 16.83 -2.77 -13.83
C MET A 666 17.10 -3.86 -14.88
N LEU A 667 16.36 -3.85 -15.99
CA LEU A 667 16.51 -4.81 -17.08
C LEU A 667 17.64 -4.45 -18.07
N GLN A 668 18.25 -3.27 -17.95
CA GLN A 668 19.31 -2.81 -18.83
C GLN A 668 20.41 -3.88 -19.08
N PRO A 669 20.93 -4.61 -18.06
CA PRO A 669 22.00 -5.60 -18.28
C PRO A 669 21.59 -6.73 -19.23
N VAL A 670 20.35 -7.23 -19.11
CA VAL A 670 19.81 -8.31 -19.95
C VAL A 670 19.45 -7.82 -21.35
N LEU A 671 18.89 -6.61 -21.43
CA LEU A 671 18.54 -5.97 -22.71
C LEU A 671 19.80 -5.71 -23.55
N CYS A 672 20.89 -5.25 -22.92
CA CYS A 672 22.16 -4.94 -23.59
C CYS A 672 22.78 -6.15 -24.31
N ARG A 673 22.65 -7.36 -23.77
CA ARG A 673 23.23 -8.58 -24.37
C ARG A 673 22.30 -9.34 -25.31
N THR A 674 21.00 -9.09 -25.25
CA THR A 674 20.02 -9.79 -26.08
C THR A 674 20.05 -9.27 -27.52
N PRO A 675 20.15 -10.13 -28.56
CA PRO A 675 20.32 -9.69 -29.94
C PRO A 675 19.02 -9.29 -30.64
N GLU A 676 17.88 -9.90 -30.28
CA GLU A 676 16.56 -9.54 -30.80
C GLU A 676 15.65 -9.02 -29.67
N LEU A 677 15.04 -7.84 -29.85
CA LEU A 677 14.20 -7.22 -28.83
C LEU A 677 12.87 -6.75 -29.41
N GLU A 678 11.83 -6.86 -28.60
CA GLU A 678 10.54 -6.23 -28.79
C GLU A 678 10.09 -5.63 -27.46
N LEU A 679 9.99 -4.31 -27.38
CA LEU A 679 9.83 -3.62 -26.10
C LEU A 679 8.63 -2.69 -26.14
N THR A 680 7.78 -2.79 -25.13
CA THR A 680 6.79 -1.76 -24.79
C THR A 680 7.19 -1.15 -23.45
N VAL A 681 7.49 0.15 -23.44
CA VAL A 681 7.86 0.88 -22.23
C VAL A 681 6.75 1.87 -21.89
N GLN A 682 6.12 1.66 -20.73
CA GLN A 682 5.05 2.49 -20.20
C GLN A 682 5.61 3.66 -19.38
N ASN A 683 4.87 4.76 -19.31
CA ASN A 683 5.21 5.96 -18.53
C ASN A 683 6.62 6.51 -18.84
N PHE A 684 7.08 6.33 -20.08
CA PHE A 684 8.40 6.74 -20.52
C PHE A 684 8.50 8.27 -20.58
N SER A 685 9.64 8.85 -20.20
CA SER A 685 9.83 10.31 -20.19
C SER A 685 11.20 10.72 -20.76
N ASP A 686 11.43 12.03 -20.87
CA ASP A 686 12.71 12.57 -21.36
C ASP A 686 13.90 12.12 -20.51
N THR A 687 13.70 11.87 -19.20
CA THR A 687 14.78 11.44 -18.30
C THR A 687 15.25 10.01 -18.55
N ASP A 688 14.42 9.18 -19.19
CA ASP A 688 14.64 7.75 -19.35
C ASP A 688 15.30 7.42 -20.70
N VAL A 689 15.46 8.42 -21.57
CA VAL A 689 16.07 8.29 -22.89
C VAL A 689 17.47 7.72 -22.79
N ALA A 690 18.30 8.23 -21.88
CA ALA A 690 19.67 7.77 -21.70
C ALA A 690 19.74 6.27 -21.37
N ASP A 691 18.84 5.78 -20.51
CA ASP A 691 18.76 4.38 -20.12
C ASP A 691 18.31 3.50 -21.28
N LEU A 692 17.32 3.96 -22.06
CA LEU A 692 16.89 3.26 -23.28
C LEU A 692 18.03 3.16 -24.29
N LEU A 693 18.72 4.26 -24.56
CA LEU A 693 19.84 4.28 -25.51
C LEU A 693 20.92 3.30 -25.09
N SER A 694 21.24 3.25 -23.80
CA SER A 694 22.19 2.29 -23.29
C SER A 694 21.69 0.86 -23.41
N ALA A 695 20.42 0.57 -23.11
CA ALA A 695 19.83 -0.76 -23.22
C ALA A 695 19.80 -1.29 -24.67
N LEU A 696 19.51 -0.40 -25.64
CA LEU A 696 19.46 -0.74 -27.06
C LEU A 696 20.85 -0.96 -27.67
N GLY A 697 21.90 -0.29 -27.16
CA GLY A 697 23.25 -0.41 -27.70
C GLY A 697 23.31 -0.25 -29.22
N GLU A 698 24.08 -1.09 -29.91
CA GLU A 698 24.20 -1.08 -31.37
C GLU A 698 24.06 -2.49 -31.97
N GLY A 699 23.58 -2.57 -33.22
CA GLY A 699 23.61 -3.81 -34.00
C GLY A 699 22.57 -4.88 -33.61
N LYS A 700 21.50 -4.52 -32.89
CA LYS A 700 20.38 -5.42 -32.55
C LYS A 700 19.36 -5.53 -33.68
N ARG A 701 18.48 -6.53 -33.60
CA ARG A 701 17.24 -6.60 -34.39
C ARG A 701 16.09 -6.20 -33.49
N LEU A 702 15.58 -4.99 -33.67
CA LEU A 702 14.41 -4.52 -32.94
C LEU A 702 13.17 -4.87 -33.75
N ARG A 703 12.33 -5.80 -33.28
CA ARG A 703 11.09 -6.18 -33.99
C ARG A 703 10.02 -5.11 -33.79
N GLU A 704 9.87 -4.62 -32.57
CA GLU A 704 9.01 -3.49 -32.30
C GLU A 704 9.48 -2.72 -31.06
N LEU A 705 9.31 -1.40 -31.08
CA LEU A 705 9.58 -0.51 -29.96
C LEU A 705 8.39 0.43 -29.76
N ARG A 706 7.67 0.27 -28.66
CA ARG A 706 6.57 1.15 -28.25
C ARG A 706 6.99 1.94 -27.01
N LEU A 707 7.06 3.25 -27.16
CA LEU A 707 7.34 4.19 -26.07
C LEU A 707 6.06 4.95 -25.76
N ASN A 708 5.35 4.47 -24.73
CA ASN A 708 4.16 5.12 -24.24
C ASN A 708 4.59 6.16 -23.20
N SER A 709 4.56 7.43 -23.59
CA SER A 709 5.00 8.56 -22.78
C SER A 709 3.84 9.42 -22.31
N SER A 710 4.10 10.25 -21.30
CA SER A 710 3.23 11.35 -20.93
C SER A 710 3.60 12.69 -21.58
N CYS A 711 4.69 12.80 -22.39
CA CYS A 711 5.03 13.90 -23.32
C CYS A 711 6.57 13.97 -23.65
N LEU A 712 7.11 13.19 -24.61
CA LEU A 712 8.52 13.33 -25.05
C LEU A 712 8.79 14.62 -25.84
N SER A 713 9.98 15.22 -25.64
CA SER A 713 10.48 16.39 -26.39
C SER A 713 11.05 16.03 -27.77
N ASP A 714 11.17 17.03 -28.66
CA ASP A 714 11.75 16.86 -30.00
C ASP A 714 13.21 16.40 -29.96
N GLU A 715 13.97 16.87 -28.97
CA GLU A 715 15.36 16.46 -28.77
C GLU A 715 15.45 14.98 -28.39
N SER A 716 14.61 14.53 -27.47
CA SER A 716 14.52 13.11 -27.08
C SER A 716 14.13 12.22 -28.25
N VAL A 717 13.14 12.63 -29.05
CA VAL A 717 12.73 11.90 -30.27
C VAL A 717 13.92 11.79 -31.23
N GLN A 718 14.66 12.87 -31.44
CA GLN A 718 15.85 12.85 -32.29
C GLN A 718 16.92 11.89 -31.77
N GLN A 719 17.17 11.87 -30.46
CA GLN A 719 18.12 10.95 -29.84
C GLN A 719 17.72 9.48 -30.03
N VAL A 720 16.44 9.14 -29.80
CA VAL A 720 15.91 7.79 -30.01
C VAL A 720 16.06 7.37 -31.47
N LEU A 721 15.62 8.20 -32.41
CA LEU A 721 15.74 7.91 -33.85
C LEU A 721 17.21 7.73 -34.30
N ASN A 722 18.12 8.55 -33.77
CA ASN A 722 19.55 8.40 -34.04
C ASN A 722 20.12 7.07 -33.54
N ALA A 723 19.64 6.56 -32.41
CA ALA A 723 20.07 5.26 -31.90
C ALA A 723 19.47 4.09 -32.71
N LEU A 724 18.26 4.26 -33.24
CA LEU A 724 17.64 3.27 -34.13
C LEU A 724 18.42 3.10 -35.44
N HIS A 725 19.09 4.15 -35.94
CA HIS A 725 19.99 4.03 -37.11
C HIS A 725 21.16 3.07 -36.90
N LYS A 726 21.55 2.83 -35.64
CA LYS A 726 22.68 1.96 -35.29
C LYS A 726 22.27 0.48 -35.22
N GLN A 727 21.00 0.16 -35.46
CA GLN A 727 20.46 -1.19 -35.39
C GLN A 727 20.50 -1.90 -36.75
N LYS A 728 20.52 -3.25 -36.75
CA LYS A 728 20.53 -4.04 -37.99
C LYS A 728 19.20 -4.01 -38.72
N ASN A 729 18.11 -4.04 -37.96
CA ASN A 729 16.74 -3.91 -38.44
C ASN A 729 15.90 -3.28 -37.35
N VAL A 730 14.95 -2.44 -37.74
CA VAL A 730 13.89 -1.90 -36.90
C VAL A 730 12.59 -2.37 -37.53
N GLY A 731 11.66 -2.96 -36.80
CA GLY A 731 10.34 -3.27 -37.33
C GLY A 731 9.40 -2.09 -37.10
N GLY A 732 8.43 -2.26 -36.19
CA GLY A 732 7.50 -1.21 -35.79
C GLY A 732 8.08 -0.25 -34.74
N LEU A 733 7.89 1.05 -34.91
CA LEU A 733 8.22 2.07 -33.92
C LEU A 733 6.97 2.89 -33.61
N GLN A 734 6.58 2.91 -32.34
CA GLN A 734 5.51 3.78 -31.85
C GLN A 734 6.05 4.68 -30.74
N ILE A 735 5.88 5.99 -30.88
CA ILE A 735 6.30 6.96 -29.88
C ILE A 735 5.14 7.92 -29.61
N ALA A 736 4.73 8.03 -28.35
CA ALA A 736 3.87 9.12 -27.90
C ALA A 736 4.74 10.36 -27.64
N VAL A 737 4.42 11.50 -28.25
CA VAL A 737 5.20 12.74 -28.18
C VAL A 737 4.37 13.88 -27.60
N LYS A 738 5.02 14.89 -27.03
CA LYS A 738 4.36 16.08 -26.48
C LYS A 738 3.52 16.80 -27.52
N SER A 739 4.13 17.06 -28.67
CA SER A 739 3.50 17.70 -29.83
C SER A 739 4.26 17.26 -31.08
N ILE A 740 3.57 17.09 -32.21
CA ILE A 740 4.25 16.92 -33.51
C ILE A 740 4.50 18.31 -34.05
N SER A 741 5.72 18.82 -33.79
CA SER A 741 6.18 20.15 -34.17
C SER A 741 6.81 20.14 -35.57
N ALA A 742 7.16 21.32 -36.05
CA ALA A 742 7.91 21.47 -37.30
C ALA A 742 9.34 20.91 -37.20
N ASP A 743 9.88 20.79 -35.99
CA ASP A 743 11.19 20.21 -35.72
C ASP A 743 11.09 18.68 -35.60
N THR A 744 10.04 18.13 -34.97
CA THR A 744 9.75 16.69 -35.04
C THR A 744 9.63 16.22 -36.49
N ALA A 745 8.90 16.98 -37.33
CA ALA A 745 8.71 16.69 -38.73
C ALA A 745 10.03 16.71 -39.53
N HIS A 746 10.94 17.63 -39.17
CA HIS A 746 12.27 17.69 -39.76
C HIS A 746 13.11 16.48 -39.38
N VAL A 747 13.12 16.13 -38.10
CA VAL A 747 13.84 14.97 -37.55
C VAL A 747 13.40 13.67 -38.21
N ILE A 748 12.10 13.48 -38.46
CA ILE A 748 11.59 12.31 -39.20
C ILE A 748 11.99 12.36 -40.67
N THR A 749 11.93 13.53 -41.30
CA THR A 749 12.35 13.69 -42.70
C THR A 749 13.81 13.26 -42.87
N ASP A 750 14.67 13.63 -41.94
CA ASP A 750 16.08 13.26 -41.94
C ASP A 750 16.25 11.75 -41.68
N PHE A 751 15.48 11.17 -40.75
CA PHE A 751 15.44 9.73 -40.50
C PHE A 751 15.10 8.93 -41.77
N LEU A 752 14.10 9.37 -42.54
CA LEU A 752 13.68 8.74 -43.80
C LEU A 752 14.74 8.79 -44.91
N GLN A 753 15.68 9.74 -44.85
CA GLN A 753 16.77 9.85 -45.82
C GLN A 753 17.90 8.87 -45.55
N THR A 754 17.91 8.21 -44.38
CA THR A 754 18.94 7.24 -44.02
C THR A 754 18.71 5.86 -44.64
N LYS A 755 19.75 5.02 -44.64
CA LYS A 755 19.70 3.65 -45.19
C LYS A 755 19.11 2.61 -44.23
N ALA A 756 18.57 3.02 -43.07
CA ALA A 756 18.04 2.09 -42.09
C ALA A 756 16.80 1.35 -42.63
N ARG A 757 16.68 0.05 -42.36
CA ARG A 757 15.47 -0.73 -42.68
C ARG A 757 14.50 -0.61 -41.51
N TRP A 758 13.32 -0.08 -41.80
CA TRP A 758 12.21 0.07 -40.87
C TRP A 758 10.90 -0.39 -41.53
N GLU A 759 9.95 -0.91 -40.74
CA GLU A 759 8.65 -1.41 -41.24
C GLU A 759 7.53 -0.39 -41.06
N GLU A 760 7.41 0.17 -39.85
CA GLU A 760 6.44 1.20 -39.49
C GLU A 760 7.01 2.19 -38.48
N ILE A 761 6.68 3.47 -38.62
CA ILE A 761 6.95 4.54 -37.66
C ILE A 761 5.64 5.28 -37.41
N SER A 762 5.26 5.40 -36.14
CA SER A 762 4.01 6.00 -35.70
C SER A 762 4.28 6.97 -34.56
N LEU A 763 4.06 8.26 -34.81
CA LEU A 763 4.02 9.28 -33.77
C LEU A 763 2.56 9.62 -33.45
N ARG A 764 2.27 9.79 -32.16
CA ARG A 764 0.94 10.16 -31.66
C ARG A 764 1.06 11.22 -30.58
N THR A 765 0.07 12.11 -30.53
CA THR A 765 -0.06 13.15 -29.51
C THR A 765 -1.52 13.51 -29.31
N ASP A 766 -1.88 13.80 -28.06
CA ASP A 766 -3.20 14.32 -27.69
C ASP A 766 -3.23 15.86 -27.66
N ASP A 767 -2.11 16.51 -27.99
CA ASP A 767 -2.03 17.97 -28.07
C ASP A 767 -2.85 18.51 -29.25
N ALA A 768 -3.85 19.33 -28.92
CA ALA A 768 -4.73 19.98 -29.88
C ALA A 768 -3.98 21.00 -30.75
N GLU A 769 -2.90 21.62 -30.24
CA GLU A 769 -2.11 22.64 -30.95
C GLU A 769 -1.07 22.02 -31.91
N SER A 770 -0.82 20.72 -31.80
CA SER A 770 0.10 19.98 -32.68
C SER A 770 -0.25 20.07 -34.16
N LEU A 771 0.76 19.97 -35.05
CA LEU A 771 0.56 20.00 -36.51
C LEU A 771 -0.40 18.90 -36.99
N CYS A 772 -0.34 17.72 -36.36
CA CYS A 772 -1.31 16.64 -36.52
C CYS A 772 -1.42 15.84 -35.21
N SER A 773 -2.48 15.04 -35.06
CA SER A 773 -2.69 14.15 -33.90
C SER A 773 -1.93 12.83 -34.06
N SER A 774 -1.82 12.35 -35.31
CA SER A 774 -1.04 11.16 -35.63
C SER A 774 -0.31 11.31 -36.95
N LEU A 775 0.93 10.83 -36.97
CA LEU A 775 1.79 10.73 -38.14
C LEU A 775 2.30 9.30 -38.24
N ARG A 776 1.87 8.57 -39.28
CA ARG A 776 2.27 7.18 -39.52
C ARG A 776 2.95 7.02 -40.88
N LEU A 777 4.03 6.27 -40.89
CA LEU A 777 4.84 5.95 -42.06
C LEU A 777 5.05 4.43 -42.08
N PHE A 778 4.56 3.73 -43.09
CA PHE A 778 4.71 2.27 -43.14
C PHE A 778 4.77 1.74 -44.58
N SER A 779 5.25 0.50 -44.73
CA SER A 779 5.28 -0.17 -46.02
C SER A 779 4.02 -1.00 -46.26
N PHE A 780 3.33 -0.79 -47.39
CA PHE A 780 2.18 -1.60 -47.81
C PHE A 780 2.30 -1.93 -49.30
N GLU A 781 2.24 -3.22 -49.65
CA GLU A 781 2.39 -3.70 -51.04
C GLU A 781 3.66 -3.16 -51.75
N GLY A 782 4.77 -3.01 -51.00
CA GLY A 782 6.04 -2.50 -51.53
C GLY A 782 6.09 -0.98 -51.77
N LYS A 783 5.07 -0.23 -51.33
CA LYS A 783 5.01 1.23 -51.37
C LYS A 783 5.06 1.82 -49.97
N LEU A 784 5.72 2.97 -49.82
CA LEU A 784 5.65 3.80 -48.63
C LEU A 784 4.28 4.47 -48.55
N VAL A 785 3.66 4.37 -47.39
CA VAL A 785 2.41 5.02 -47.03
C VAL A 785 2.68 6.06 -45.96
N LEU A 786 2.39 7.33 -46.24
CA LEU A 786 2.35 8.41 -45.26
C LEU A 786 0.88 8.66 -44.90
N ASN A 787 0.53 8.45 -43.64
CA ASN A 787 -0.79 8.71 -43.09
C ASN A 787 -0.70 9.82 -42.03
N VAL A 788 -1.39 10.93 -42.27
CA VAL A 788 -1.49 12.08 -41.37
C VAL A 788 -2.94 12.23 -40.93
N VAL A 789 -3.17 12.26 -39.62
CA VAL A 789 -4.50 12.34 -39.03
C VAL A 789 -4.59 13.52 -38.06
N LYS A 790 -5.71 14.24 -38.08
CA LYS A 790 -6.13 15.19 -37.05
C LYS A 790 -7.44 14.71 -36.44
N TRP A 791 -7.49 14.56 -35.12
CA TRP A 791 -8.69 14.12 -34.40
C TRP A 791 -9.57 15.31 -33.98
N CYS A 792 -10.87 15.08 -33.80
CA CYS A 792 -11.79 16.04 -33.20
C CYS A 792 -11.64 16.07 -31.69
N SER A 793 -11.46 17.25 -31.08
CA SER A 793 -11.49 17.43 -29.61
C SER A 793 -12.86 17.90 -29.07
N GLY A 794 -13.91 17.95 -29.91
CA GLY A 794 -15.30 18.26 -29.51
C GLY A 794 -16.17 18.78 -30.67
N LEU A 795 -17.48 18.97 -30.41
CA LEU A 795 -18.50 19.42 -31.39
C LEU A 795 -18.27 20.82 -31.99
N GLN A 796 -17.37 21.63 -31.41
CA GLN A 796 -17.13 23.01 -31.85
C GLN A 796 -15.87 23.21 -32.69
N ASN A 797 -14.97 22.22 -32.77
CA ASN A 797 -13.68 22.30 -33.47
C ASN A 797 -13.39 21.02 -34.29
N GLU A 798 -14.25 20.73 -35.26
CA GLU A 798 -14.05 19.57 -36.14
C GLU A 798 -13.04 19.91 -37.26
N PRO A 799 -12.07 19.01 -37.58
CA PRO A 799 -11.09 19.26 -38.62
C PRO A 799 -11.76 19.26 -40.00
N SER A 800 -11.41 20.25 -40.81
CA SER A 800 -11.87 20.36 -42.20
C SER A 800 -11.31 19.25 -43.10
N LEU A 801 -10.19 18.67 -42.69
CA LEU A 801 -9.50 17.58 -43.34
C LEU A 801 -8.92 16.67 -42.27
N SER A 802 -9.62 15.57 -41.97
CA SER A 802 -9.33 14.72 -40.81
C SER A 802 -8.19 13.73 -41.07
N GLU A 803 -8.02 13.28 -42.31
CA GLU A 803 -6.96 12.32 -42.67
C GLU A 803 -6.52 12.52 -44.12
N ILE A 804 -5.20 12.49 -44.34
CA ILE A 804 -4.60 12.31 -45.66
C ILE A 804 -3.69 11.09 -45.65
N ILE A 805 -3.86 10.21 -46.64
CA ILE A 805 -2.96 9.09 -46.89
C ILE A 805 -2.32 9.23 -48.26
N LEU A 806 -0.99 9.24 -48.33
CA LEU A 806 -0.22 9.30 -49.58
C LEU A 806 0.54 7.99 -49.78
N LYS A 807 0.48 7.42 -50.99
CA LYS A 807 1.25 6.22 -51.36
C LYS A 807 2.28 6.50 -52.45
N CYS A 808 3.55 6.30 -52.17
CA CYS A 808 4.66 6.48 -53.10
C CYS A 808 5.73 5.37 -52.97
N PRO A 809 6.65 5.19 -53.93
CA PRO A 809 7.75 4.22 -53.79
C PRO A 809 8.74 4.61 -52.67
N HIS A 810 9.25 3.63 -51.93
CA HIS A 810 10.27 3.84 -50.88
C HIS A 810 11.51 4.60 -51.38
N SER A 811 11.96 4.34 -52.61
CA SER A 811 13.10 5.05 -53.23
C SER A 811 12.88 6.55 -53.47
N LYS A 812 11.64 7.04 -53.29
CA LYS A 812 11.24 8.44 -53.44
C LYS A 812 10.75 9.06 -52.13
N ALA A 813 10.88 8.36 -51.00
CA ALA A 813 10.49 8.87 -49.68
C ALA A 813 11.12 10.22 -49.34
N SER A 814 12.39 10.42 -49.70
CA SER A 814 13.13 11.67 -49.50
C SER A 814 12.61 12.87 -50.30
N SER A 815 11.72 12.66 -51.28
CA SER A 815 11.11 13.76 -52.04
C SER A 815 9.97 14.45 -51.30
N ILE A 816 9.48 13.87 -50.20
CA ILE A 816 8.40 14.45 -49.40
C ILE A 816 9.00 15.40 -48.35
N ASN A 817 8.73 16.69 -48.47
CA ASN A 817 8.99 17.64 -47.40
C ASN A 817 7.87 17.53 -46.34
N ILE A 818 8.04 16.62 -45.37
CA ILE A 818 7.03 16.37 -44.33
C ILE A 818 6.75 17.64 -43.52
N LYS A 819 7.78 18.46 -43.25
CA LYS A 819 7.65 19.72 -42.53
C LYS A 819 6.69 20.68 -43.24
N SER A 820 6.91 21.01 -44.51
CA SER A 820 6.05 21.93 -45.24
C SER A 820 4.64 21.38 -45.42
N PHE A 821 4.54 20.06 -45.63
CA PHE A 821 3.27 19.35 -45.79
C PHE A 821 2.43 19.44 -44.51
N LEU A 822 3.01 19.11 -43.35
CA LEU A 822 2.32 19.16 -42.06
C LEU A 822 1.95 20.59 -41.65
N GLN A 823 2.80 21.58 -41.93
CA GLN A 823 2.46 22.99 -41.69
C GLN A 823 1.25 23.44 -42.52
N SER A 824 1.17 23.00 -43.78
CA SER A 824 0.05 23.32 -44.67
C SER A 824 -1.23 22.58 -44.24
N PHE A 825 -1.09 21.31 -43.83
CA PHE A 825 -2.18 20.51 -43.29
C PHE A 825 -2.75 21.09 -41.99
N HIS A 826 -1.88 21.56 -41.09
CA HIS A 826 -2.29 22.26 -39.88
C HIS A 826 -3.00 23.58 -40.20
N SER A 827 -2.46 24.37 -41.12
CA SER A 827 -3.05 25.65 -41.54
C SER A 827 -4.48 25.50 -42.09
N VAL A 828 -4.77 24.41 -42.79
CA VAL A 828 -6.13 24.07 -43.25
C VAL A 828 -7.06 23.78 -42.08
N ASN A 829 -6.57 23.12 -41.03
CA ASN A 829 -7.38 22.70 -39.88
C ASN A 829 -7.50 23.77 -38.78
N CYS A 830 -6.71 24.86 -38.83
CA CYS A 830 -6.82 26.01 -37.91
C CYS A 830 -7.85 27.05 -38.34
N ILE A 831 -8.39 26.94 -39.56
CA ILE A 831 -9.28 27.93 -40.15
C ILE A 831 -10.62 27.27 -40.43
N THR A 832 -11.71 27.98 -40.14
CA THR A 832 -13.07 27.50 -40.43
C THR A 832 -13.33 27.42 -41.94
N ASP A 833 -14.11 26.42 -42.37
CA ASP A 833 -14.50 26.23 -43.79
C ASP A 833 -15.17 27.49 -44.41
N GLU A 834 -15.76 28.34 -43.58
CA GLU A 834 -16.43 29.59 -43.97
C GLU A 834 -15.48 30.78 -44.19
N SER A 835 -14.19 30.62 -43.89
CA SER A 835 -13.19 31.68 -44.06
C SER A 835 -12.83 31.88 -45.53
N ALA A 836 -12.69 33.13 -45.96
CA ALA A 836 -12.23 33.48 -47.31
C ALA A 836 -10.82 32.94 -47.63
N ASP A 837 -10.02 32.63 -46.60
CA ASP A 837 -8.65 32.11 -46.75
C ASP A 837 -8.59 30.57 -46.76
N PHE A 838 -9.67 29.88 -46.40
CA PHE A 838 -9.71 28.41 -46.35
C PHE A 838 -9.36 27.79 -47.71
N ASP A 839 -10.00 28.26 -48.78
CA ASP A 839 -9.74 27.74 -50.12
C ASP A 839 -8.30 27.97 -50.58
N ARG A 840 -7.70 29.09 -50.18
CA ARG A 840 -6.29 29.40 -50.48
C ARG A 840 -5.36 28.39 -49.79
N GLN A 841 -5.61 28.06 -48.53
CA GLN A 841 -4.79 27.13 -47.77
C GLN A 841 -4.93 25.68 -48.26
N VAL A 842 -6.16 25.23 -48.58
CA VAL A 842 -6.36 23.89 -49.17
C VAL A 842 -5.66 23.78 -50.52
N ASN A 843 -5.78 24.80 -51.38
CA ASN A 843 -5.10 24.80 -52.67
C ASN A 843 -3.56 24.82 -52.50
N ALA A 844 -3.03 25.54 -51.50
CA ALA A 844 -1.61 25.54 -51.17
C ALA A 844 -1.12 24.15 -50.72
N LEU A 845 -1.89 23.45 -49.88
CA LEU A 845 -1.60 22.06 -49.49
C LEU A 845 -1.61 21.12 -50.72
N LEU A 846 -2.66 21.16 -51.53
CA LEU A 846 -2.80 20.27 -52.69
C LEU A 846 -1.77 20.55 -53.79
N SER A 847 -1.33 21.79 -53.95
CA SER A 847 -0.29 22.18 -54.91
C SER A 847 1.09 21.56 -54.61
N GLN A 848 1.30 21.06 -53.38
CA GLN A 848 2.52 20.35 -53.01
C GLN A 848 2.51 18.89 -53.47
N LEU A 849 1.34 18.27 -53.67
CA LEU A 849 1.23 16.84 -54.02
C LEU A 849 1.86 16.48 -55.38
N PRO A 850 1.74 17.28 -56.45
CA PRO A 850 2.43 17.03 -57.72
C PRO A 850 3.95 16.96 -57.61
N SER A 851 4.54 17.58 -56.59
CA SER A 851 6.00 17.52 -56.35
C SER A 851 6.46 16.19 -55.74
N VAL A 852 5.54 15.38 -55.20
CA VAL A 852 5.83 14.07 -54.63
C VAL A 852 6.10 13.06 -55.75
N SER A 853 7.38 12.71 -55.91
CA SER A 853 7.83 11.87 -57.02
C SER A 853 7.26 10.46 -56.94
N GLY A 854 6.48 10.07 -57.95
CA GLY A 854 5.93 8.70 -58.03
C GLY A 854 4.69 8.47 -57.17
N LEU A 855 4.02 9.52 -56.71
CA LEU A 855 2.73 9.43 -56.03
C LEU A 855 1.74 8.59 -56.86
N SER A 856 1.23 7.52 -56.27
CA SER A 856 0.42 6.51 -56.97
C SER A 856 -0.97 6.33 -56.37
N ALA A 857 -1.15 6.67 -55.09
CA ALA A 857 -2.48 6.77 -54.52
C ALA A 857 -2.59 7.90 -53.49
N ILE A 858 -3.78 8.47 -53.38
CA ILE A 858 -4.15 9.50 -52.39
C ILE A 858 -5.47 9.07 -51.75
N ASN A 859 -5.57 9.16 -50.43
CA ASN A 859 -6.84 9.09 -49.72
C ASN A 859 -7.06 10.41 -48.96
N LEU A 860 -8.23 11.00 -49.12
CA LEU A 860 -8.65 12.22 -48.42
C LEU A 860 -9.91 11.92 -47.61
N SER A 861 -9.90 12.27 -46.33
CA SER A 861 -11.08 12.21 -45.46
C SER A 861 -11.50 13.62 -45.08
N VAL A 862 -12.70 14.02 -45.50
CA VAL A 862 -13.27 15.35 -45.23
C VAL A 862 -14.76 15.23 -44.87
N PRO A 863 -15.38 16.25 -44.25
CA PRO A 863 -16.78 16.15 -43.82
C PRO A 863 -17.79 16.02 -44.98
N VAL A 864 -17.59 16.76 -46.09
CA VAL A 864 -18.55 16.87 -47.20
C VAL A 864 -17.84 16.96 -48.55
N LEU A 865 -18.31 16.19 -49.55
CA LEU A 865 -17.92 16.35 -50.96
C LEU A 865 -18.77 17.42 -51.63
N THR A 866 -18.20 18.60 -51.87
CA THR A 866 -18.82 19.70 -52.64
C THR A 866 -18.29 19.75 -54.07
N GLU A 867 -18.88 20.61 -54.91
CA GLU A 867 -18.35 20.90 -56.25
C GLU A 867 -16.88 21.37 -56.20
N THR A 868 -16.53 22.24 -55.25
CA THR A 868 -15.15 22.72 -55.05
C THR A 868 -14.16 21.58 -54.74
N TRP A 869 -14.53 20.64 -53.86
CA TRP A 869 -13.70 19.46 -53.58
C TRP A 869 -13.61 18.53 -54.79
N ALA A 870 -14.69 18.38 -55.56
CA ALA A 870 -14.67 17.64 -56.82
C ALA A 870 -13.70 18.27 -57.85
N SER A 871 -13.71 19.60 -58.01
CA SER A 871 -12.75 20.31 -58.87
C SER A 871 -11.30 20.10 -58.41
N ARG A 872 -11.05 20.10 -57.09
CA ARG A 872 -9.72 19.82 -56.52
C ARG A 872 -9.25 18.38 -56.80
N ILE A 873 -10.14 17.40 -56.70
CA ILE A 873 -9.84 16.01 -57.07
C ILE A 873 -9.47 15.92 -58.55
N LEU A 874 -10.23 16.56 -59.44
CA LEU A 874 -9.93 16.58 -60.88
C LEU A 874 -8.57 17.24 -61.15
N PHE A 875 -8.26 18.36 -60.49
CA PHE A 875 -6.95 19.00 -60.57
C PHE A 875 -5.81 18.03 -60.21
N LEU A 876 -5.97 17.21 -59.16
CA LEU A 876 -4.98 16.20 -58.78
C LEU A 876 -4.87 15.07 -59.82
N VAL A 877 -6.00 14.63 -60.39
CA VAL A 877 -6.03 13.63 -61.46
C VAL A 877 -5.27 14.12 -62.69
N GLU A 878 -5.37 15.41 -63.02
CA GLU A 878 -4.65 16.01 -64.16
C GLU A 878 -3.18 16.31 -63.84
N SER A 879 -2.90 16.82 -62.65
CA SER A 879 -1.56 17.30 -62.26
C SER A 879 -0.60 16.20 -61.82
N CYS A 880 -1.11 15.01 -61.44
CA CYS A 880 -0.31 13.87 -60.96
C CYS A 880 -0.37 12.70 -61.96
N PRO A 881 0.49 12.65 -62.99
CA PRO A 881 0.37 11.71 -64.12
C PRO A 881 0.63 10.23 -63.77
N ARG A 882 1.11 9.93 -62.56
CA ARG A 882 1.34 8.57 -62.05
C ARG A 882 0.31 8.12 -61.00
N LEU A 883 -0.63 9.00 -60.66
CA LEU A 883 -1.71 8.68 -59.73
C LEU A 883 -2.61 7.63 -60.37
N ALA A 884 -2.71 6.47 -59.73
CA ALA A 884 -3.54 5.35 -60.20
C ALA A 884 -4.86 5.28 -59.44
N VAL A 885 -4.88 5.70 -58.17
CA VAL A 885 -6.09 5.66 -57.33
C VAL A 885 -6.19 6.94 -56.49
N ILE A 886 -7.35 7.57 -56.50
CA ILE A 886 -7.70 8.59 -55.50
C ILE A 886 -8.98 8.15 -54.80
N SER A 887 -8.94 8.15 -53.47
CA SER A 887 -10.07 7.80 -52.63
C SER A 887 -10.49 9.02 -51.82
N PHE A 888 -11.78 9.26 -51.74
CA PHE A 888 -12.38 10.32 -50.97
C PHE A 888 -13.41 9.70 -50.02
N ASN A 889 -13.21 9.88 -48.74
CA ASN A 889 -14.11 9.39 -47.71
C ASN A 889 -14.79 10.59 -47.06
N ALA A 890 -16.10 10.70 -47.24
CA ALA A 890 -16.89 11.69 -46.53
C ALA A 890 -17.20 11.16 -45.12
N GLY A 891 -16.79 11.90 -44.10
CA GLY A 891 -17.08 11.62 -42.69
C GLY A 891 -15.88 11.84 -41.78
N LEU A 892 -16.14 11.91 -40.49
CA LEU A 892 -15.11 12.10 -39.46
C LEU A 892 -14.80 10.78 -38.74
N LYS A 893 -13.57 10.63 -38.28
CA LYS A 893 -13.16 9.54 -37.39
C LYS A 893 -13.12 10.04 -35.95
N GLY A 894 -13.74 9.31 -35.03
CA GLY A 894 -13.61 9.56 -33.60
C GLY A 894 -12.17 9.34 -33.11
N SER A 895 -11.82 9.91 -31.96
CA SER A 895 -10.50 9.74 -31.31
C SER A 895 -10.19 8.29 -30.92
N ASP A 896 -11.22 7.46 -30.76
CA ASP A 896 -11.16 6.03 -30.43
C ASP A 896 -11.27 5.10 -31.66
N GLY A 897 -11.33 5.67 -32.87
CA GLY A 897 -11.51 4.92 -34.11
C GLY A 897 -12.95 4.53 -34.44
N THR A 898 -13.96 4.99 -33.67
CA THR A 898 -15.38 4.82 -34.00
C THR A 898 -15.79 5.68 -35.21
N GLU A 899 -16.82 5.24 -35.96
CA GLU A 899 -17.40 6.04 -37.05
C GLU A 899 -18.03 7.31 -36.46
N GLY A 900 -17.44 8.47 -36.75
CA GLY A 900 -17.97 9.78 -36.34
C GLY A 900 -19.19 10.19 -37.16
N LEU A 901 -19.47 11.50 -37.22
CA LEU A 901 -20.63 12.04 -37.93
C LEU A 901 -20.70 11.56 -39.41
N PRO A 902 -21.90 11.22 -39.93
CA PRO A 902 -22.07 10.77 -41.31
C PRO A 902 -21.66 11.87 -42.29
N GLY A 903 -20.62 11.64 -43.10
CA GLY A 903 -20.21 12.62 -44.11
C GLY A 903 -21.07 12.57 -45.37
N LEU A 904 -21.29 13.75 -45.97
CA LEU A 904 -22.22 13.92 -47.09
C LEU A 904 -21.50 13.96 -48.45
N LEU A 905 -22.11 13.34 -49.46
CA LEU A 905 -21.71 13.45 -50.86
C LEU A 905 -22.77 14.25 -51.61
N MET A 906 -22.43 15.48 -52.03
CA MET A 906 -23.36 16.34 -52.76
C MET A 906 -23.46 15.91 -54.22
N GLU A 907 -24.69 15.88 -54.76
CA GLU A 907 -24.97 15.40 -56.11
C GLU A 907 -24.23 16.21 -57.19
N GLU A 908 -24.02 17.51 -56.98
CA GLU A 908 -23.25 18.38 -57.87
C GLU A 908 -21.78 17.95 -57.95
N GLY A 909 -21.17 17.63 -56.81
CA GLY A 909 -19.80 17.12 -56.74
C GLY A 909 -19.66 15.75 -57.40
N ILE A 910 -20.60 14.83 -57.16
CA ILE A 910 -20.63 13.51 -57.81
C ILE A 910 -20.71 13.64 -59.33
N LYS A 911 -21.56 14.54 -59.83
CA LYS A 911 -21.70 14.79 -61.28
C LYS A 911 -20.41 15.33 -61.89
N LEU A 912 -19.76 16.28 -61.22
CA LEU A 912 -18.50 16.86 -61.70
C LEU A 912 -17.39 15.80 -61.75
N LEU A 913 -17.31 14.91 -60.76
CA LEU A 913 -16.31 13.84 -60.73
C LEU A 913 -16.42 12.83 -61.89
N LYS A 914 -17.54 12.78 -62.62
CA LYS A 914 -17.62 12.02 -63.87
C LYS A 914 -16.61 12.49 -64.91
N GLU A 915 -16.13 13.73 -64.83
CA GLU A 915 -15.07 14.21 -65.73
C GLU A 915 -13.73 13.50 -65.52
N SER A 916 -13.49 12.86 -64.37
CA SER A 916 -12.27 12.10 -64.11
C SER A 916 -12.08 10.92 -65.07
N THR A 917 -13.17 10.44 -65.67
CA THR A 917 -13.19 9.37 -66.68
C THR A 917 -12.37 9.69 -67.94
N LYS A 918 -12.07 10.98 -68.18
CA LYS A 918 -11.13 11.45 -69.22
C LYS A 918 -9.73 10.88 -69.06
N ARG A 919 -9.35 10.41 -67.86
CA ARG A 919 -8.10 9.70 -67.59
C ARG A 919 -8.40 8.26 -67.13
N PRO A 920 -8.57 7.31 -68.06
CA PRO A 920 -9.03 5.95 -67.74
C PRO A 920 -8.06 5.15 -66.86
N GLU A 921 -6.79 5.56 -66.83
CA GLU A 921 -5.71 4.96 -66.04
C GLU A 921 -5.81 5.29 -64.53
N CYS A 922 -6.67 6.23 -64.13
CA CYS A 922 -6.83 6.70 -62.75
C CYS A 922 -8.23 6.39 -62.23
N ILE A 923 -8.31 5.65 -61.12
CA ILE A 923 -9.55 5.27 -60.45
C ILE A 923 -9.89 6.33 -59.41
N VAL A 924 -11.12 6.87 -59.44
CA VAL A 924 -11.63 7.79 -58.41
C VAL A 924 -12.71 7.08 -57.61
N ASN A 925 -12.44 6.85 -56.32
CA ASN A 925 -13.36 6.22 -55.38
C ASN A 925 -13.92 7.26 -54.42
N ILE A 926 -15.24 7.35 -54.30
CA ILE A 926 -15.89 8.21 -53.31
C ILE A 926 -16.82 7.39 -52.43
N ARG A 927 -16.81 7.65 -51.12
CA ARG A 927 -17.64 6.94 -50.14
C ARG A 927 -18.26 7.92 -49.17
N GLY A 928 -19.54 7.75 -48.87
CA GLY A 928 -20.27 8.63 -47.95
C GLY A 928 -21.79 8.52 -48.11
N PHE A 929 -22.53 9.45 -47.52
CA PHE A 929 -23.99 9.53 -47.61
C PHE A 929 -24.42 10.47 -48.72
N ARG A 930 -25.13 9.96 -49.72
CA ARG A 930 -25.57 10.77 -50.87
C ARG A 930 -26.63 11.79 -50.43
N CYS A 931 -26.38 13.11 -50.59
CA CYS A 931 -27.39 14.17 -50.39
C CYS A 931 -27.90 14.65 -51.76
N SER A 932 -29.21 14.54 -51.98
CA SER A 932 -29.91 15.00 -53.19
C SER A 932 -30.44 16.44 -53.11
N LYS A 933 -30.19 17.14 -51.99
CA LYS A 933 -30.56 18.55 -51.77
C LYS A 933 -29.41 19.47 -52.17
N THR A 934 -29.72 20.71 -52.50
CA THR A 934 -28.73 21.75 -52.83
C THR A 934 -27.83 22.08 -51.64
N SER A 935 -26.59 22.53 -51.90
CA SER A 935 -25.52 22.74 -50.88
C SER A 935 -25.87 23.71 -49.76
N ASP A 936 -26.86 24.58 -49.94
CA ASP A 936 -27.41 25.51 -48.95
C ASP A 936 -28.37 24.86 -47.93
N ARG A 937 -28.85 23.63 -48.18
CA ARG A 937 -29.86 22.94 -47.34
C ARG A 937 -29.35 21.72 -46.58
N CYS A 938 -28.10 21.29 -46.81
CA CYS A 938 -27.44 20.15 -46.18
C CYS A 938 -26.15 20.67 -45.50
N THR A 939 -26.19 21.07 -44.22
CA THR A 939 -25.01 21.61 -43.50
C THR A 939 -24.31 20.58 -42.61
N ARG A 940 -23.03 20.83 -42.29
CA ARG A 940 -22.14 20.02 -41.42
C ARG A 940 -22.73 19.71 -40.02
N HIS A 941 -23.68 20.52 -39.53
CA HIS A 941 -24.21 20.45 -38.15
C HIS A 941 -25.60 19.83 -38.01
N THR A 942 -26.14 19.19 -39.06
CA THR A 942 -27.52 18.68 -38.99
C THR A 942 -27.57 17.40 -38.16
N LYS A 943 -27.90 17.50 -36.86
CA LYS A 943 -28.12 16.38 -35.92
C LYS A 943 -29.22 15.40 -36.35
N GLN A 944 -29.98 15.72 -37.40
CA GLN A 944 -31.11 14.94 -37.90
C GLN A 944 -30.76 14.29 -39.25
N VAL A 945 -29.85 13.32 -39.25
CA VAL A 945 -29.61 12.50 -40.47
C VAL A 945 -30.86 11.66 -40.81
N GLU A 946 -31.72 11.37 -39.84
CA GLU A 946 -32.99 10.65 -40.01
C GLU A 946 -34.09 11.42 -40.75
N GLU A 947 -34.13 12.77 -40.64
CA GLU A 947 -35.14 13.60 -41.32
C GLU A 947 -34.70 14.08 -42.73
N LEU A 948 -33.47 13.74 -43.12
CA LEU A 948 -32.89 14.12 -44.40
C LEU A 948 -33.02 12.96 -45.41
N SER A 949 -33.24 13.30 -46.68
CA SER A 949 -33.17 12.36 -47.83
C SER A 949 -31.74 11.84 -48.10
N CYS A 950 -30.88 11.86 -47.08
CA CYS A 950 -29.44 11.59 -47.09
C CYS A 950 -29.12 10.30 -46.32
N ASN A 951 -29.97 9.28 -46.46
CA ASN A 951 -29.94 8.05 -45.66
C ASN A 951 -29.31 6.85 -46.39
N GLN A 952 -28.74 7.08 -47.59
CA GLN A 952 -28.16 6.03 -48.41
C GLN A 952 -26.63 6.16 -48.44
N ARG A 953 -25.95 5.18 -47.82
CA ARG A 953 -24.49 5.08 -47.86
C ARG A 953 -24.09 4.46 -49.19
N VAL A 954 -23.36 5.22 -50.00
CA VAL A 954 -22.93 4.80 -51.32
C VAL A 954 -21.41 4.74 -51.38
N THR A 955 -20.91 3.78 -52.16
CA THR A 955 -19.52 3.75 -52.63
C THR A 955 -19.57 3.82 -54.15
N ILE A 956 -19.05 4.90 -54.73
CA ILE A 956 -19.05 5.14 -56.17
C ILE A 956 -17.60 5.10 -56.66
N GLU A 957 -17.35 4.28 -57.67
CA GLU A 957 -16.05 4.17 -58.35
C GLU A 957 -16.19 4.67 -59.79
N PHE A 958 -15.31 5.59 -60.19
CA PHE A 958 -15.15 6.06 -61.55
C PHE A 958 -13.84 5.48 -62.12
N CYS A 959 -13.93 4.69 -63.19
CA CYS A 959 -12.78 4.05 -63.84
C CYS A 959 -13.02 4.00 -65.36
N GLY A 960 -12.35 4.87 -66.12
CA GLY A 960 -12.64 5.08 -67.55
C GLY A 960 -14.12 5.40 -67.77
N GLU A 961 -14.75 4.94 -68.85
CA GLU A 961 -16.19 5.19 -69.09
C GLU A 961 -17.13 4.45 -68.12
N LYS A 962 -16.60 3.62 -67.21
CA LYS A 962 -17.39 2.83 -66.27
C LYS A 962 -17.55 3.58 -64.94
N CYS A 963 -18.80 3.70 -64.51
CA CYS A 963 -19.18 4.18 -63.18
C CYS A 963 -19.93 3.05 -62.47
N THR A 964 -19.36 2.52 -61.39
CA THR A 964 -19.98 1.48 -60.56
C THR A 964 -20.41 2.10 -59.24
N GLU A 965 -21.67 1.90 -58.86
CA GLU A 965 -22.24 2.39 -57.59
C GLU A 965 -22.70 1.17 -56.78
N ASP A 966 -22.09 0.99 -55.60
CA ASP A 966 -22.47 -0.02 -54.62
C ASP A 966 -23.21 0.66 -53.46
N ILE A 967 -24.41 0.16 -53.17
CA ILE A 967 -25.34 0.74 -52.19
C ILE A 967 -25.32 -0.15 -50.95
N LYS A 968 -24.78 0.37 -49.85
CA LYS A 968 -24.85 -0.29 -48.54
C LYS A 968 -26.12 0.17 -47.82
N SER A 969 -26.81 -0.76 -47.16
CA SER A 969 -28.15 -0.58 -46.57
C SER A 969 -28.30 0.66 -45.68
N LYS A 970 -29.55 1.11 -45.51
CA LYS A 970 -29.96 2.28 -44.70
C LYS A 970 -29.35 2.26 -43.29
N LEU A 971 -29.06 3.45 -42.78
CA LEU A 971 -28.64 3.67 -41.38
C LEU A 971 -29.76 3.18 -40.44
N GLU A 972 -29.52 2.13 -39.65
CA GLU A 972 -30.23 1.92 -38.38
C GLU A 972 -29.32 2.51 -37.31
N LEU A 973 -29.78 3.59 -36.65
CA LEU A 973 -29.09 4.12 -35.48
C LEU A 973 -29.20 3.08 -34.35
N PRO A 974 -28.15 2.89 -33.52
CA PRO A 974 -28.33 2.21 -32.25
C PRO A 974 -29.32 3.02 -31.41
N ASP A 975 -30.36 2.35 -30.90
CA ASP A 975 -31.31 2.94 -29.95
C ASP A 975 -30.53 3.67 -28.84
N VAL A 976 -30.85 4.94 -28.62
CA VAL A 976 -30.34 5.72 -27.50
C VAL A 976 -30.97 5.16 -26.22
N ASN A 977 -30.25 4.26 -25.55
CA ASN A 977 -30.43 3.90 -24.14
C ASN A 977 -29.06 3.74 -23.48
#